data_AF-A0A970WG90-F1
#
_entry.id   AF-A0A970WG90-F1
#
_cell.length_a   1.000
_cell.length_b   1.000
_cell.length_c   1.000
_cell.angle_alpha   90.00
_cell.angle_beta   90.00
_cell.angle_gamma   90.00
#
_symmetry.space_group_name_H-M   'P 1'
#
loop_
_entity.id
_entity.type
_entity.pdbx_description
1 polymer ?
#
loop_
_entity_poly.entity_id
_entity_poly.type
_entity_poly.pdbx_seq_one_letter_code
_entity_poly.pdbx_strand_id
1 'polypeptide(L)'
;MKQHLTVLIAAWMSIGATALAADPPPEWLNVRGFGASGSEFETAAETTAGSKQITVADVGDFTVGQGVMLSECNPRCTGKTLWGPRHVVAMGRPLQDKVEIRGYDGTQGDWVVLLLDVPEGTRSFCWSEDRARTWTETVPITGDWQPLRDGMEVRFNQHDWEKGYTVHFTLRGQLVTAVDAIEGNVVTLHDAPTRTVGAATLRHCDDVALQAAIDGAVREKRNLHVPIGRYRLSRGLYVRSASAITIEGANPVDTILDISEGEGACLTLSKGLDVTVRNFTMVGHSGFAERDQCGNLRMRGSSYFWGFGAKGCNAVSIGSTERVLIENCHGRRMATECFVSGSSSRGTAEKPNAAHCKQTTYLRCSAIDCGRNAFNDVMCGSENTSVLECRIVDVGGCAWEGASRFVKFVGNYVRNAGTVAMGNLGPANRDATFPELGAGQHIIANNVFESNVPYGRCAIRSAVGATQVVIADNLFINFGSSAVEASGRSDLTHYASANTTVRGNLFDMTEIGETSAPRTAIDVSASDAVVSDNQIYVRGAADPNVTAVKIKEPAVNVTVHDNLIRNCGAGIVTERALSTVGKVVDPLTFVPSVGAVPLDPRKARQCEGWRLVWLSGGRPAGESVLDAVVDAARPETLQMKLKEPRETKVGDTFEVIPPSSNWLLHDNTITDCLRPVILDSYGNATCLFRDNVVARGATGKVAQAIVVSGRFQLLGNHVSGFDEKDSSALLLNPDRLGTACRSSYRGNVFERCAAVMKESREGLWQAAASDGNIFIDCGSPPDSKPAKSKVGWALPTNGQAK
;
A
#
# COMPACT_ATOMS: atom_id res chain seq x y z
N MET A 1 -61.96 -11.79 -17.16
CA MET A 1 -61.52 -11.01 -18.35
C MET A 1 -60.01 -10.88 -18.23
N LYS A 2 -59.19 -11.76 -18.80
CA LYS A 2 -58.89 -11.96 -20.25
C LYS A 2 -58.38 -10.69 -20.93
N GLN A 3 -57.19 -10.82 -21.53
CA GLN A 3 -56.53 -9.95 -22.52
C GLN A 3 -55.91 -8.68 -21.90
N HIS A 4 -54.64 -8.33 -22.05
CA HIS A 4 -53.64 -8.56 -23.10
C HIS A 4 -52.22 -8.50 -22.50
N LEU A 5 -51.35 -9.47 -22.81
CA LEU A 5 -49.96 -9.20 -23.20
C LEU A 5 -49.33 -10.48 -23.78
N THR A 6 -49.33 -10.54 -25.09
CA THR A 6 -48.58 -11.53 -25.89
C THR A 6 -47.75 -10.72 -26.86
N VAL A 7 -46.53 -11.20 -27.12
CA VAL A 7 -45.51 -10.79 -28.10
C VAL A 7 -44.22 -10.30 -27.43
N LEU A 8 -43.31 -11.27 -27.22
CA LEU A 8 -41.85 -11.25 -27.38
C LEU A 8 -41.18 -12.25 -26.43
N ILE A 9 -41.46 -13.54 -26.66
CA ILE A 9 -40.59 -14.64 -26.24
C ILE A 9 -40.31 -15.44 -27.52
N ALA A 10 -39.21 -15.12 -28.19
CA ALA A 10 -38.60 -15.98 -29.19
C ALA A 10 -37.11 -15.63 -29.35
N ALA A 11 -36.28 -16.65 -29.14
CA ALA A 11 -34.91 -16.79 -29.63
C ALA A 11 -33.78 -15.99 -28.95
N TRP A 12 -33.47 -16.33 -27.70
CA TRP A 12 -32.09 -16.33 -27.20
C TRP A 12 -31.69 -17.77 -26.81
N MET A 13 -31.66 -18.65 -27.81
CA MET A 13 -30.80 -19.84 -27.79
C MET A 13 -29.66 -19.56 -28.78
N SER A 14 -28.71 -18.74 -28.37
CA SER A 14 -27.42 -18.65 -29.04
C SER A 14 -26.61 -19.88 -28.62
N ILE A 15 -26.54 -20.78 -29.58
CA ILE A 15 -25.59 -21.88 -29.70
C ILE A 15 -24.23 -21.45 -29.15
N GLY A 16 -23.72 -22.19 -28.17
CA GLY A 16 -22.32 -22.15 -27.77
C GLY A 16 -21.47 -22.64 -28.93
N ALA A 17 -21.11 -21.72 -29.82
CA ALA A 17 -19.94 -21.90 -30.65
C ALA A 17 -18.74 -21.73 -29.73
N THR A 18 -18.04 -22.81 -29.44
CA THR A 18 -16.62 -22.74 -29.08
C THR A 18 -15.97 -21.81 -30.08
N ALA A 19 -15.53 -20.63 -29.63
CA ALA A 19 -14.73 -19.74 -30.44
C ALA A 19 -13.48 -20.51 -30.85
N LEU A 20 -13.47 -21.03 -32.08
CA LEU A 20 -12.25 -21.52 -32.70
C LEU A 20 -11.29 -20.33 -32.68
N ALA A 21 -10.14 -20.51 -32.01
CA ALA A 21 -9.08 -19.53 -31.98
C ALA A 21 -8.78 -19.09 -33.42
N ALA A 22 -8.93 -17.80 -33.70
CA ALA A 22 -8.63 -17.29 -35.03
C ALA A 22 -7.13 -17.51 -35.30
N ASP A 23 -6.81 -18.09 -36.46
CA ASP A 23 -5.42 -18.16 -36.91
C ASP A 23 -4.82 -16.75 -36.95
N PRO A 24 -3.56 -16.57 -36.53
CA PRO A 24 -2.94 -15.25 -36.54
C PRO A 24 -2.84 -14.73 -37.98
N PRO A 25 -2.80 -13.40 -38.18
CA PRO A 25 -2.49 -12.84 -39.50
C PRO A 25 -1.19 -13.46 -40.02
N PRO A 26 -1.10 -13.86 -41.30
CA PRO A 26 0.05 -14.60 -41.86
C PRO A 26 1.40 -13.87 -41.71
N GLU A 27 1.36 -12.57 -41.38
CA GLU A 27 2.53 -11.72 -41.13
C GLU A 27 3.15 -11.90 -39.73
N TRP A 28 2.53 -12.61 -38.80
CA TRP A 28 3.05 -12.79 -37.44
C TRP A 28 4.02 -13.98 -37.36
N LEU A 29 5.06 -13.88 -36.53
CA LEU A 29 5.85 -15.05 -36.16
C LEU A 29 5.05 -15.92 -35.21
N ASN A 30 5.20 -17.24 -35.30
CA ASN A 30 4.58 -18.20 -34.40
C ASN A 30 5.66 -18.93 -33.61
N VAL A 31 5.53 -18.97 -32.28
CA VAL A 31 6.52 -19.63 -31.39
C VAL A 31 6.74 -21.11 -31.71
N ARG A 32 5.75 -21.78 -32.32
CA ARG A 32 5.87 -23.18 -32.76
C ARG A 32 6.93 -23.34 -33.84
N GLY A 33 7.10 -22.32 -34.70
CA GLY A 33 8.17 -22.28 -35.70
C GLY A 33 9.59 -22.20 -35.11
N PHE A 34 9.70 -21.94 -33.80
CA PHE A 34 10.96 -21.89 -33.05
C PHE A 34 11.13 -23.09 -32.10
N GLY A 35 10.23 -24.08 -32.15
CA GLY A 35 10.33 -25.31 -31.36
C GLY A 35 9.67 -25.25 -29.98
N ALA A 36 8.81 -24.26 -29.69
CA ALA A 36 8.09 -24.22 -28.42
C ALA A 36 7.02 -25.33 -28.34
N SER A 37 7.03 -26.11 -27.26
CA SER A 37 6.17 -27.26 -26.96
C SER A 37 4.75 -26.88 -26.59
N GLY A 38 4.58 -25.81 -25.81
CA GLY A 38 3.31 -25.48 -25.16
C GLY A 38 2.57 -26.69 -24.56
N SER A 39 3.31 -27.69 -24.07
CA SER A 39 2.78 -29.00 -23.70
C SER A 39 2.77 -29.17 -22.19
N GLU A 40 1.69 -29.77 -21.69
CA GLU A 40 1.54 -30.15 -20.29
C GLU A 40 2.12 -31.54 -19.98
N PHE A 41 2.56 -32.29 -20.99
CA PHE A 41 3.07 -33.65 -20.78
C PHE A 41 4.22 -33.68 -19.77
N GLU A 42 4.21 -34.69 -18.92
CA GLU A 42 5.27 -35.01 -17.96
C GLU A 42 5.34 -36.52 -17.79
N THR A 43 6.53 -37.04 -17.46
CA THR A 43 6.76 -38.48 -17.34
C THR A 43 7.76 -38.77 -16.24
N ALA A 44 7.67 -39.95 -15.62
CA ALA A 44 8.68 -40.43 -14.69
C ALA A 44 9.94 -40.85 -15.46
N ALA A 45 11.10 -40.56 -14.89
CA ALA A 45 12.41 -40.83 -15.47
C ALA A 45 13.36 -41.43 -14.44
N GLU A 46 14.01 -42.52 -14.83
CA GLU A 46 15.15 -43.11 -14.13
C GLU A 46 16.45 -42.49 -14.64
N THR A 47 17.25 -41.96 -13.72
CA THR A 47 18.52 -41.31 -14.01
C THR A 47 19.67 -42.10 -13.42
N THR A 48 20.82 -42.08 -14.08
CA THR A 48 22.09 -42.56 -13.51
C THR A 48 23.08 -41.41 -13.50
N ALA A 49 23.72 -41.15 -12.36
CA ALA A 49 24.72 -40.09 -12.24
C ALA A 49 25.83 -40.23 -13.31
N GLY A 50 26.09 -39.15 -14.04
CA GLY A 50 27.08 -39.10 -15.12
C GLY A 50 26.63 -39.69 -16.45
N SER A 51 25.46 -40.33 -16.53
CA SER A 51 24.89 -40.85 -17.78
C SER A 51 24.00 -39.81 -18.45
N LYS A 52 24.21 -39.55 -19.74
CA LYS A 52 23.27 -38.75 -20.55
C LYS A 52 21.98 -39.51 -20.91
N GLN A 53 22.01 -40.84 -20.85
CA GLN A 53 20.85 -41.67 -21.12
C GLN A 53 20.02 -41.83 -19.86
N ILE A 54 18.74 -41.47 -19.98
CA ILE A 54 17.70 -41.71 -18.98
C ILE A 54 16.66 -42.66 -19.56
N THR A 55 15.98 -43.41 -18.70
CA THR A 55 14.84 -44.24 -19.11
C THR A 55 13.56 -43.56 -18.64
N VAL A 56 12.65 -43.25 -19.56
CA VAL A 56 11.35 -42.66 -19.23
C VAL A 56 10.26 -43.73 -19.23
N ALA A 57 9.22 -43.53 -18.43
CA ALA A 57 8.06 -44.41 -18.43
C ALA A 57 7.29 -44.34 -19.77
N ASP A 58 7.18 -43.13 -20.31
CA ASP A 58 6.58 -42.81 -21.60
C ASP A 58 7.28 -41.58 -22.19
N VAL A 59 7.64 -41.62 -23.47
CA VAL A 59 8.24 -40.48 -24.20
C VAL A 59 7.20 -39.40 -24.50
N GLY A 60 5.93 -39.76 -24.66
CA GLY A 60 4.86 -38.82 -25.01
C GLY A 60 5.19 -37.97 -26.23
N ASP A 61 5.19 -36.64 -26.04
CA ASP A 61 5.38 -35.65 -27.11
C ASP A 61 6.74 -34.92 -27.06
N PHE A 62 7.75 -35.50 -26.40
CA PHE A 62 9.12 -35.01 -26.49
C PHE A 62 9.70 -35.21 -27.89
N THR A 63 10.48 -34.24 -28.36
CA THR A 63 11.15 -34.26 -29.66
C THR A 63 12.63 -33.93 -29.54
N VAL A 64 13.44 -34.39 -30.50
CA VAL A 64 14.88 -34.08 -30.54
C VAL A 64 15.08 -32.57 -30.75
N GLY A 65 16.00 -32.00 -29.98
CA GLY A 65 16.29 -30.56 -29.92
C GLY A 65 15.44 -29.77 -28.92
N GLN A 66 14.43 -30.39 -28.32
CA GLN A 66 13.53 -29.74 -27.38
C GLN A 66 14.19 -29.54 -26.01
N GLY A 67 13.95 -28.37 -25.40
CA GLY A 67 14.35 -28.11 -24.03
C GLY A 67 13.50 -28.91 -23.04
N VAL A 68 14.13 -29.41 -21.97
CA VAL A 68 13.49 -30.20 -20.91
C VAL A 68 14.03 -29.83 -19.52
N MET A 69 13.19 -30.03 -18.51
CA MET A 69 13.54 -29.95 -17.09
C MET A 69 13.37 -31.33 -16.44
N LEU A 70 14.32 -31.72 -15.62
CA LEU A 70 14.33 -33.00 -14.92
C LEU A 70 14.57 -32.76 -13.42
N SER A 71 13.64 -33.18 -12.57
CA SER A 71 13.70 -32.90 -11.12
C SER A 71 14.73 -33.74 -10.37
N GLU A 72 15.19 -33.26 -9.22
CA GLU A 72 15.93 -33.98 -8.17
C GLU A 72 17.32 -34.55 -8.54
N CYS A 73 17.73 -34.46 -9.81
CA CYS A 73 18.86 -35.20 -10.35
C CYS A 73 20.14 -34.37 -10.56
N ASN A 74 20.12 -33.09 -10.19
CA ASN A 74 21.25 -32.17 -10.36
C ASN A 74 21.42 -31.17 -9.19
N PRO A 75 21.79 -31.66 -7.98
CA PRO A 75 21.97 -30.82 -6.80
C PRO A 75 23.05 -29.74 -7.00
N ARG A 76 22.66 -28.48 -6.82
CA ARG A 76 23.56 -27.32 -6.86
C ARG A 76 23.06 -26.17 -5.99
N CYS A 77 23.97 -25.28 -5.62
CA CYS A 77 23.63 -24.00 -4.99
C CYS A 77 23.58 -22.89 -6.05
N THR A 78 22.42 -22.31 -6.30
CA THR A 78 22.17 -21.30 -7.34
C THR A 78 22.14 -19.86 -6.79
N GLY A 79 21.76 -19.68 -5.52
CA GLY A 79 21.69 -18.38 -4.87
C GLY A 79 22.65 -18.29 -3.69
N LYS A 80 23.46 -17.22 -3.64
CA LYS A 80 24.48 -16.98 -2.60
C LYS A 80 24.60 -15.49 -2.29
N THR A 81 23.78 -14.99 -1.37
CA THR A 81 23.73 -13.54 -1.09
C THR A 81 23.88 -13.16 0.38
N LEU A 82 24.41 -11.96 0.60
CA LEU A 82 24.60 -11.31 1.89
C LEU A 82 23.78 -10.03 1.95
N TRP A 83 23.09 -9.86 3.08
CA TRP A 83 22.29 -8.68 3.41
C TRP A 83 22.84 -8.01 4.67
N GLY A 84 22.81 -6.68 4.69
CA GLY A 84 23.36 -5.86 5.76
C GLY A 84 24.73 -5.24 5.44
N PRO A 85 25.44 -4.68 6.44
CA PRO A 85 25.22 -4.89 7.87
C PRO A 85 23.93 -4.27 8.42
N ARG A 86 23.58 -4.57 9.67
CA ARG A 86 22.43 -3.98 10.36
C ARG A 86 22.42 -2.46 10.20
N HIS A 87 21.22 -1.88 10.09
CA HIS A 87 21.01 -0.45 9.87
C HIS A 87 21.48 0.10 8.51
N VAL A 88 22.08 -0.73 7.65
CA VAL A 88 22.46 -0.35 6.27
C VAL A 88 21.56 -1.06 5.27
N VAL A 89 20.93 -0.28 4.38
CA VAL A 89 20.16 -0.84 3.26
C VAL A 89 21.13 -1.38 2.20
N ALA A 90 21.48 -2.64 2.35
CA ALA A 90 22.32 -3.38 1.41
C ALA A 90 21.69 -4.75 1.18
N MET A 91 21.11 -4.93 -0.01
CA MET A 91 20.35 -6.11 -0.37
C MET A 91 21.14 -6.97 -1.34
N GLY A 92 21.13 -8.29 -1.13
CA GLY A 92 21.48 -9.25 -2.17
C GLY A 92 22.93 -9.20 -2.69
N ARG A 93 23.90 -8.73 -1.89
CA ARG A 93 25.29 -8.67 -2.35
C ARG A 93 25.86 -10.08 -2.51
N PRO A 94 26.73 -10.35 -3.51
CA PRO A 94 27.39 -11.66 -3.60
C PRO A 94 28.14 -12.01 -2.30
N LEU A 95 28.06 -13.27 -1.86
CA LEU A 95 28.80 -13.73 -0.67
C LEU A 95 30.32 -13.68 -0.86
N GLN A 96 30.80 -13.78 -2.11
CA GLN A 96 32.21 -14.02 -2.47
C GLN A 96 32.68 -15.27 -1.74
N ASP A 97 33.51 -15.14 -0.70
CA ASP A 97 33.99 -16.28 0.10
C ASP A 97 33.69 -16.09 1.59
N LYS A 98 32.72 -15.23 1.96
CA LYS A 98 32.45 -14.95 3.38
C LYS A 98 31.78 -16.13 4.09
N VAL A 99 30.93 -16.87 3.38
CA VAL A 99 30.22 -18.03 3.90
C VAL A 99 30.17 -19.11 2.83
N GLU A 100 30.43 -20.33 3.23
CA GLU A 100 30.40 -21.51 2.37
C GLU A 100 29.35 -22.50 2.87
N ILE A 101 28.79 -23.26 1.94
CA ILE A 101 27.82 -24.32 2.21
C ILE A 101 28.21 -25.59 1.46
N ARG A 102 28.06 -26.74 2.11
CA ARG A 102 28.28 -28.07 1.51
C ARG A 102 27.26 -29.09 2.01
N GLY A 103 27.30 -30.28 1.44
CA GLY A 103 26.48 -31.42 1.87
C GLY A 103 25.06 -31.47 1.28
N TYR A 104 24.66 -30.46 0.49
CA TYR A 104 23.44 -30.55 -0.30
C TYR A 104 23.64 -31.55 -1.45
N ASP A 105 22.96 -32.70 -1.35
CA ASP A 105 22.99 -33.79 -2.32
C ASP A 105 21.63 -34.01 -3.02
N GLY A 106 20.64 -33.16 -2.71
CA GLY A 106 19.31 -33.19 -3.30
C GLY A 106 18.32 -34.11 -2.58
N THR A 107 18.75 -34.86 -1.56
CA THR A 107 17.83 -35.65 -0.71
C THR A 107 16.98 -34.78 0.21
N GLN A 108 17.41 -33.54 0.45
CA GLN A 108 16.74 -32.57 1.33
C GLN A 108 15.56 -31.85 0.65
N GLY A 109 15.38 -32.03 -0.66
CA GLY A 109 14.32 -31.43 -1.48
C GLY A 109 14.85 -30.77 -2.75
N ASP A 110 13.99 -30.62 -3.76
CA ASP A 110 14.39 -30.11 -5.09
C ASP A 110 14.58 -28.57 -5.15
N TRP A 111 13.99 -27.84 -4.20
CA TRP A 111 14.17 -26.40 -4.07
C TRP A 111 14.19 -25.97 -2.61
N VAL A 112 15.38 -25.78 -2.05
CA VAL A 112 15.59 -25.42 -0.64
C VAL A 112 16.08 -23.98 -0.54
N VAL A 113 15.48 -23.21 0.37
CA VAL A 113 15.89 -21.84 0.73
C VAL A 113 16.37 -21.86 2.17
N LEU A 114 17.59 -21.37 2.41
CA LEU A 114 18.13 -21.22 3.75
C LEU A 114 18.44 -19.75 4.03
N LEU A 115 17.97 -19.27 5.19
CA LEU A 115 18.32 -17.98 5.74
C LEU A 115 19.12 -18.19 7.02
N LEU A 116 20.35 -17.69 7.08
CA LEU A 116 21.17 -17.70 8.29
C LEU A 116 21.29 -16.27 8.79
N ASP A 117 20.94 -16.03 10.05
CA ASP A 117 20.88 -14.70 10.63
C ASP A 117 21.91 -14.57 11.75
N VAL A 118 22.76 -13.56 11.63
CA VAL A 118 23.86 -13.23 12.53
C VAL A 118 23.48 -11.95 13.27
N PRO A 119 23.05 -11.99 14.54
CA PRO A 119 22.65 -10.79 15.28
C PRO A 119 23.81 -9.80 15.49
N GLU A 120 23.52 -8.50 15.39
CA GLU A 120 24.47 -7.44 15.75
C GLU A 120 24.98 -7.59 17.20
N GLY A 121 26.26 -7.32 17.41
CA GLY A 121 26.95 -7.46 18.70
C GLY A 121 27.31 -8.89 19.08
N THR A 122 27.01 -9.87 18.23
CA THR A 122 27.28 -11.29 18.51
C THR A 122 28.18 -11.92 17.47
N ARG A 123 28.85 -13.01 17.85
CA ARG A 123 29.56 -13.91 16.95
C ARG A 123 28.90 -15.28 16.95
N SER A 124 27.60 -15.27 16.70
CA SER A 124 26.71 -16.43 16.72
C SER A 124 25.66 -16.31 15.63
N PHE A 125 25.05 -17.42 15.22
CA PHE A 125 23.99 -17.42 14.22
C PHE A 125 22.88 -18.40 14.58
N CYS A 126 21.69 -18.18 14.01
CA CYS A 126 20.64 -19.18 13.88
C CYS A 126 20.23 -19.27 12.40
N TRP A 127 19.41 -20.25 12.04
CA TRP A 127 18.93 -20.36 10.66
C TRP A 127 17.45 -20.74 10.57
N SER A 128 16.89 -20.55 9.39
CA SER A 128 15.51 -20.81 9.04
C SER A 128 15.42 -21.37 7.62
N GLU A 129 14.46 -22.27 7.43
CA GLU A 129 14.21 -22.97 6.16
C GLU A 129 12.78 -22.73 5.64
N ASP A 130 11.96 -22.11 6.49
CA ASP A 130 10.58 -21.72 6.22
C ASP A 130 10.47 -20.19 6.10
N ARG A 131 11.53 -19.56 5.57
CA ARG A 131 11.60 -18.11 5.31
C ARG A 131 11.25 -17.29 6.55
N ALA A 132 11.94 -17.59 7.66
CA ALA A 132 11.86 -16.91 8.94
C ALA A 132 10.53 -17.04 9.70
N ARG A 133 9.71 -18.07 9.42
CA ARG A 133 8.57 -18.41 10.30
C ARG A 133 9.07 -19.05 11.58
N THR A 134 10.07 -19.91 11.49
CA THR A 134 10.75 -20.53 12.63
C THR A 134 12.26 -20.36 12.53
N TRP A 135 12.91 -20.32 13.69
CA TRP A 135 14.36 -20.21 13.82
C TRP A 135 14.87 -21.32 14.72
N THR A 136 16.04 -21.85 14.38
CA THR A 136 16.77 -22.78 15.25
C THR A 136 17.37 -22.07 16.46
N GLU A 137 17.90 -22.86 17.39
CA GLU A 137 18.70 -22.34 18.50
C GLU A 137 19.94 -21.61 17.97
N THR A 138 20.33 -20.53 18.65
CA THR A 138 21.52 -19.76 18.31
C THR A 138 22.78 -20.50 18.73
N VAL A 139 23.73 -20.67 17.79
CA VAL A 139 25.01 -21.35 18.00
C VAL A 139 26.19 -20.41 17.71
N PRO A 140 27.35 -20.58 18.36
CA PRO A 140 28.53 -19.75 18.12
C PRO A 140 29.09 -19.97 16.70
N ILE A 141 29.67 -18.93 16.10
CA ILE A 141 30.46 -19.05 14.87
C ILE A 141 31.87 -19.50 15.24
N THR A 142 32.24 -20.70 14.83
CA THR A 142 33.52 -21.36 15.18
C THR A 142 34.64 -21.11 14.15
N GLY A 143 34.27 -20.81 12.90
CA GLY A 143 35.19 -20.74 11.76
C GLY A 143 35.45 -22.08 11.09
N ASP A 144 34.97 -23.19 11.66
CA ASP A 144 34.97 -24.51 11.03
C ASP A 144 33.58 -24.85 10.45
N TRP A 145 33.47 -26.02 9.82
CA TRP A 145 32.20 -26.56 9.34
C TRP A 145 31.27 -26.86 10.52
N GLN A 146 30.08 -26.26 10.48
CA GLN A 146 29.03 -26.42 11.47
C GLN A 146 27.81 -27.07 10.85
N PRO A 147 27.23 -28.10 11.49
CA PRO A 147 26.07 -28.79 10.97
C PRO A 147 24.85 -27.87 10.94
N LEU A 148 24.07 -27.99 9.87
CA LEU A 148 22.72 -27.44 9.75
C LEU A 148 21.71 -28.58 9.91
N ARG A 149 21.35 -29.26 8.81
CA ARG A 149 20.44 -30.43 8.78
C ARG A 149 20.88 -31.44 7.73
N ASP A 150 20.47 -32.70 7.89
CA ASP A 150 20.52 -33.74 6.85
C ASP A 150 21.84 -33.78 6.03
N GLY A 151 22.97 -33.72 6.74
CA GLY A 151 24.31 -33.74 6.13
C GLY A 151 24.81 -32.40 5.58
N MET A 152 23.97 -31.37 5.55
CA MET A 152 24.37 -30.02 5.18
C MET A 152 25.14 -29.32 6.29
N GLU A 153 26.19 -28.60 5.89
CA GLU A 153 27.06 -27.85 6.78
C GLU A 153 27.36 -26.46 6.22
N VAL A 154 27.59 -25.51 7.13
CA VAL A 154 28.01 -24.15 6.80
C VAL A 154 29.36 -23.83 7.43
N ARG A 155 30.17 -23.03 6.75
CA ARG A 155 31.39 -22.43 7.33
C ARG A 155 31.36 -20.93 7.13
N PHE A 156 31.54 -20.19 8.22
CA PHE A 156 31.71 -18.73 8.19
C PHE A 156 33.19 -18.39 8.19
N ASN A 157 33.66 -17.72 7.15
CA ASN A 157 35.03 -17.23 7.06
C ASN A 157 35.19 -15.88 7.76
N GLN A 158 36.40 -15.32 7.73
CA GLN A 158 36.70 -14.05 8.36
C GLN A 158 35.86 -12.91 7.74
N HIS A 159 35.03 -12.29 8.58
CA HIS A 159 34.26 -11.09 8.28
C HIS A 159 33.93 -10.37 9.58
N ASP A 160 33.41 -9.14 9.52
CA ASP A 160 33.01 -8.35 10.68
C ASP A 160 31.60 -8.71 11.16
N TRP A 161 31.34 -10.00 11.36
CA TRP A 161 30.03 -10.60 11.66
C TRP A 161 29.25 -9.90 12.76
N GLU A 162 29.94 -9.33 13.73
CA GLU A 162 29.38 -8.57 14.84
C GLU A 162 28.61 -7.31 14.41
N LYS A 163 28.75 -6.84 13.16
CA LYS A 163 27.91 -5.75 12.60
C LYS A 163 26.49 -6.20 12.21
N GLY A 164 26.20 -7.49 12.31
CA GLY A 164 24.90 -8.08 12.05
C GLY A 164 24.60 -8.26 10.56
N TYR A 165 24.34 -9.49 10.13
CA TYR A 165 24.14 -9.84 8.72
C TYR A 165 23.11 -10.96 8.55
N THR A 166 22.51 -11.03 7.37
CA THR A 166 21.71 -12.18 6.95
C THR A 166 22.31 -12.78 5.69
N VAL A 167 22.50 -14.10 5.70
CA VAL A 167 23.04 -14.90 4.61
C VAL A 167 21.90 -15.69 4.00
N HIS A 168 21.85 -15.76 2.68
CA HIS A 168 20.83 -16.48 1.94
C HIS A 168 21.47 -17.46 0.97
N PHE A 169 21.02 -18.71 1.03
CA PHE A 169 21.32 -19.76 0.07
C PHE A 169 20.05 -20.26 -0.62
N THR A 170 20.12 -20.41 -1.95
CA THR A 170 19.13 -21.15 -2.74
C THR A 170 19.79 -22.40 -3.31
N LEU A 171 19.15 -23.55 -3.09
CA LEU A 171 19.63 -24.86 -3.53
C LEU A 171 18.59 -25.48 -4.46
N ARG A 172 19.04 -26.08 -5.55
CA ARG A 172 18.21 -26.59 -6.64
C ARG A 172 18.66 -27.98 -7.03
N GLY A 173 17.73 -28.92 -7.18
CA GLY A 173 17.96 -30.27 -7.71
C GLY A 173 17.60 -30.43 -9.19
N GLN A 174 16.90 -29.46 -9.78
CA GLN A 174 16.43 -29.54 -11.17
C GLN A 174 17.56 -29.40 -12.20
N LEU A 175 17.68 -30.33 -13.15
CA LEU A 175 18.48 -30.19 -14.37
C LEU A 175 17.66 -29.54 -15.47
N VAL A 176 18.18 -28.49 -16.11
CA VAL A 176 17.61 -27.90 -17.34
C VAL A 176 18.55 -28.23 -18.47
N THR A 177 18.06 -28.88 -19.53
CA THR A 177 18.88 -29.38 -20.64
C THR A 177 18.03 -29.55 -21.91
N ALA A 178 18.54 -30.24 -22.93
CA ALA A 178 17.81 -30.54 -24.17
C ALA A 178 17.86 -32.04 -24.50
N VAL A 179 16.97 -32.48 -25.39
CA VAL A 179 16.96 -33.86 -25.90
C VAL A 179 17.87 -33.97 -27.13
N ASP A 180 18.90 -34.80 -27.07
CA ASP A 180 19.80 -35.08 -28.20
C ASP A 180 19.32 -36.27 -29.04
N ALA A 181 18.71 -37.29 -28.43
CA ALA A 181 18.18 -38.47 -29.12
C ALA A 181 17.06 -39.17 -28.34
N ILE A 182 16.20 -39.89 -29.05
CA ILE A 182 15.11 -40.72 -28.47
C ILE A 182 15.14 -42.10 -29.16
N GLU A 183 15.28 -43.16 -28.36
CA GLU A 183 15.34 -44.55 -28.81
C GLU A 183 14.42 -45.43 -27.94
N GLY A 184 13.19 -45.66 -28.41
CA GLY A 184 12.17 -46.31 -27.57
C GLY A 184 11.91 -45.46 -26.32
N ASN A 185 12.05 -46.05 -25.13
CA ASN A 185 11.89 -45.36 -23.85
C ASN A 185 13.21 -44.75 -23.31
N VAL A 186 14.29 -44.78 -24.09
CA VAL A 186 15.56 -44.17 -23.71
C VAL A 186 15.65 -42.79 -24.34
N VAL A 187 15.82 -41.77 -23.49
CA VAL A 187 16.05 -40.39 -23.92
C VAL A 187 17.49 -40.04 -23.61
N THR A 188 18.23 -39.57 -24.62
CA THR A 188 19.59 -39.03 -24.42
C THR A 188 19.50 -37.53 -24.24
N LEU A 189 19.92 -37.05 -23.08
CA LEU A 189 19.97 -35.64 -22.71
C LEU A 189 21.30 -35.01 -23.16
N HIS A 190 21.27 -33.71 -23.42
CA HIS A 190 22.48 -32.95 -23.73
C HIS A 190 23.46 -32.92 -22.55
N ASP A 191 22.95 -32.71 -21.34
CA ASP A 191 23.70 -32.71 -20.09
C ASP A 191 23.33 -33.93 -19.23
N ALA A 192 24.34 -34.54 -18.60
CA ALA A 192 24.11 -35.68 -17.73
C ALA A 192 23.62 -35.24 -16.34
N PRO A 193 22.63 -35.92 -15.74
CA PRO A 193 22.32 -35.81 -14.32
C PRO A 193 23.56 -36.07 -13.45
N THR A 194 23.68 -35.37 -12.33
CA THR A 194 24.77 -35.59 -11.36
C THR A 194 24.37 -36.51 -10.21
N ARG A 195 23.09 -36.90 -10.16
CA ARG A 195 22.52 -37.83 -9.17
C ARG A 195 21.67 -38.91 -9.84
N THR A 196 21.79 -40.13 -9.32
CA THR A 196 20.93 -41.28 -9.65
C THR A 196 19.61 -41.15 -8.88
N VAL A 197 18.50 -41.15 -9.62
CA VAL A 197 17.13 -41.00 -9.09
C VAL A 197 16.25 -42.02 -9.80
N GLY A 198 15.50 -42.83 -9.04
CA GLY A 198 14.64 -43.88 -9.61
C GLY A 198 13.28 -43.39 -10.12
N ALA A 199 12.90 -42.14 -9.83
CA ALA A 199 11.62 -41.57 -10.22
C ALA A 199 11.68 -40.02 -10.30
N ALA A 200 12.65 -39.48 -11.03
CA ALA A 200 12.66 -38.06 -11.36
C ALA A 200 11.47 -37.72 -12.29
N THR A 201 11.02 -36.47 -12.33
CA THR A 201 10.00 -36.05 -13.30
C THR A 201 10.64 -35.28 -14.44
N LEU A 202 10.45 -35.75 -15.67
CA LEU A 202 10.85 -35.06 -16.90
C LEU A 202 9.68 -34.25 -17.45
N ARG A 203 9.93 -32.98 -17.76
CA ARG A 203 8.96 -32.02 -18.31
C ARG A 203 9.58 -31.21 -19.44
N HIS A 204 8.73 -30.59 -20.25
CA HIS A 204 9.17 -29.61 -21.25
C HIS A 204 9.77 -28.34 -20.60
N CYS A 205 10.68 -27.69 -21.31
CA CYS A 205 11.22 -26.36 -21.02
C CYS A 205 11.21 -25.50 -22.28
N ASP A 206 10.36 -24.49 -22.31
CA ASP A 206 10.08 -23.67 -23.49
C ASP A 206 10.89 -22.37 -23.56
N ASP A 207 11.66 -22.06 -22.52
CA ASP A 207 12.33 -20.77 -22.34
C ASP A 207 13.28 -20.41 -23.50
N VAL A 208 14.10 -21.36 -23.98
CA VAL A 208 15.02 -21.16 -25.12
C VAL A 208 14.26 -20.90 -26.42
N ALA A 209 13.25 -21.73 -26.71
CA ALA A 209 12.46 -21.62 -27.94
C ALA A 209 11.65 -20.31 -27.98
N LEU A 210 11.03 -19.94 -26.85
CA LEU A 210 10.29 -18.70 -26.72
C LEU A 210 11.21 -17.47 -26.81
N GLN A 211 12.38 -17.50 -26.16
CA GLN A 211 13.34 -16.40 -26.27
C GLN A 211 13.82 -16.22 -27.71
N ALA A 212 14.12 -17.33 -28.42
CA ALA A 212 14.51 -17.27 -29.84
C ALA A 212 13.41 -16.65 -30.71
N ALA A 213 12.13 -16.97 -30.44
CA ALA A 213 11.00 -16.39 -31.14
C ALA A 213 10.84 -14.88 -30.87
N ILE A 214 11.03 -14.45 -29.62
CA ILE A 214 11.02 -13.03 -29.23
C ILE A 214 12.17 -12.28 -29.92
N ASP A 215 13.38 -12.82 -29.89
CA ASP A 215 14.56 -12.22 -30.52
C ASP A 215 14.37 -12.11 -32.03
N GLY A 216 13.78 -13.13 -32.66
CA GLY A 216 13.37 -13.12 -34.06
C GLY A 216 12.36 -12.02 -34.37
N ALA A 217 11.30 -11.91 -33.57
CA ALA A 217 10.25 -10.90 -33.74
C ALA A 217 10.79 -9.47 -33.62
N VAL A 218 11.64 -9.21 -32.62
CA VAL A 218 12.28 -7.90 -32.45
C VAL A 218 13.22 -7.57 -33.62
N ARG A 219 14.04 -8.54 -34.06
CA ARG A 219 14.98 -8.36 -35.18
C ARG A 219 14.24 -8.12 -36.51
N GLU A 220 13.17 -8.85 -36.75
CA GLU A 220 12.36 -8.76 -37.98
C GLU A 220 11.33 -7.62 -37.94
N LYS A 221 11.14 -6.97 -36.78
CA LYS A 221 10.10 -5.96 -36.54
C LYS A 221 8.70 -6.50 -36.81
N ARG A 222 8.44 -7.72 -36.36
CA ARG A 222 7.16 -8.44 -36.52
C ARG A 222 6.55 -8.69 -35.15
N ASN A 223 5.24 -8.91 -35.14
CA ASN A 223 4.52 -9.36 -33.94
C ASN A 223 4.70 -10.87 -33.75
N LEU A 224 4.45 -11.33 -32.52
CA LEU A 224 4.63 -12.72 -32.11
C LEU A 224 3.31 -13.30 -31.59
N HIS A 225 2.91 -14.43 -32.17
CA HIS A 225 1.75 -15.20 -31.76
C HIS A 225 2.17 -16.44 -30.95
N VAL A 226 1.48 -16.67 -29.84
CA VAL A 226 1.65 -17.82 -28.95
C VAL A 226 0.35 -18.63 -28.94
N PRO A 227 0.31 -19.81 -29.59
CA PRO A 227 -0.89 -20.65 -29.59
C PRO A 227 -1.34 -21.10 -28.19
N ILE A 228 -2.50 -21.74 -28.13
CA ILE A 228 -2.96 -22.43 -26.92
C ILE A 228 -1.90 -23.46 -26.49
N GLY A 229 -1.65 -23.53 -25.18
CA GLY A 229 -0.66 -24.42 -24.59
C GLY A 229 -0.09 -23.88 -23.28
N ARG A 230 0.56 -24.77 -22.54
CA ARG A 230 1.30 -24.42 -21.32
C ARG A 230 2.79 -24.43 -21.60
N TYR A 231 3.40 -23.27 -21.49
CA TYR A 231 4.80 -23.06 -21.79
C TYR A 231 5.59 -22.96 -20.49
N ARG A 232 6.42 -23.96 -20.21
CA ARG A 232 7.13 -24.09 -18.93
C ARG A 232 8.47 -23.36 -18.99
N LEU A 233 8.77 -22.58 -17.95
CA LEU A 233 9.92 -21.68 -17.88
C LEU A 233 10.78 -22.02 -16.66
N SER A 234 12.06 -22.34 -16.88
CA SER A 234 13.06 -22.37 -15.80
C SER A 234 13.57 -20.96 -15.43
N ARG A 235 13.39 -19.99 -16.33
CA ARG A 235 13.81 -18.58 -16.18
C ARG A 235 12.93 -17.65 -17.00
N GLY A 236 12.95 -16.37 -16.64
CA GLY A 236 12.20 -15.34 -17.35
C GLY A 236 12.65 -15.04 -18.77
N LEU A 237 11.70 -14.58 -19.60
CA LEU A 237 11.90 -14.17 -20.99
C LEU A 237 12.15 -12.65 -21.09
N TYR A 238 12.88 -12.20 -22.11
CA TYR A 238 13.27 -10.81 -22.29
C TYR A 238 12.87 -10.23 -23.65
N VAL A 239 12.18 -9.08 -23.62
CA VAL A 239 11.93 -8.22 -24.77
C VAL A 239 12.81 -6.98 -24.63
N ARG A 240 13.91 -6.91 -25.39
CA ARG A 240 14.92 -5.85 -25.24
C ARG A 240 14.92 -4.91 -26.44
N SER A 241 14.90 -3.62 -26.17
CA SER A 241 15.12 -2.57 -27.19
C SER A 241 14.19 -2.65 -28.40
N ALA A 242 12.96 -3.16 -28.22
CA ALA A 242 11.98 -3.26 -29.29
C ALA A 242 11.49 -1.87 -29.70
N SER A 243 11.48 -1.57 -31.00
CA SER A 243 10.88 -0.32 -31.50
C SER A 243 9.35 -0.36 -31.46
N ALA A 244 8.77 -1.49 -31.86
CA ALA A 244 7.36 -1.81 -31.77
C ALA A 244 7.21 -3.33 -31.81
N ILE A 245 6.44 -3.92 -30.89
CA ILE A 245 6.10 -5.35 -30.93
C ILE A 245 4.81 -5.61 -30.16
N THR A 246 3.96 -6.49 -30.70
CA THR A 246 2.88 -7.15 -29.97
C THR A 246 3.21 -8.63 -29.76
N ILE A 247 3.11 -9.09 -28.52
CA ILE A 247 3.18 -10.50 -28.15
C ILE A 247 1.77 -10.91 -27.68
N GLU A 248 1.16 -11.86 -28.35
CA GLU A 248 -0.24 -12.23 -28.11
C GLU A 248 -0.41 -13.74 -27.95
N GLY A 249 -1.03 -14.11 -26.85
CA GLY A 249 -1.57 -15.45 -26.68
C GLY A 249 -2.86 -15.65 -27.46
N ALA A 250 -3.11 -16.86 -27.93
CA ALA A 250 -4.35 -17.22 -28.60
C ALA A 250 -5.57 -17.08 -27.69
N ASN A 251 -5.41 -17.32 -26.38
CA ASN A 251 -6.49 -17.26 -25.40
C ASN A 251 -5.95 -16.94 -24.00
N PRO A 252 -6.52 -15.97 -23.25
CA PRO A 252 -6.07 -15.62 -21.90
C PRO A 252 -6.20 -16.75 -20.86
N VAL A 253 -7.05 -17.75 -21.09
CA VAL A 253 -7.28 -18.89 -20.20
C VAL A 253 -6.29 -20.02 -20.50
N ASP A 254 -6.12 -20.35 -21.78
CA ASP A 254 -5.44 -21.58 -22.21
C ASP A 254 -4.03 -21.34 -22.79
N THR A 255 -3.61 -20.09 -23.00
CA THR A 255 -2.22 -19.73 -23.28
C THR A 255 -1.51 -19.36 -21.98
N ILE A 256 -0.74 -20.30 -21.44
CA ILE A 256 -0.16 -20.20 -20.09
C ILE A 256 1.37 -20.08 -20.18
N LEU A 257 1.94 -19.03 -19.58
CA LEU A 257 3.37 -18.97 -19.25
C LEU A 257 3.55 -19.43 -17.80
N ASP A 258 4.25 -20.53 -17.59
CA ASP A 258 4.40 -21.16 -16.28
C ASP A 258 5.84 -21.09 -15.79
N ILE A 259 6.10 -20.25 -14.80
CA ILE A 259 7.40 -20.09 -14.13
C ILE A 259 7.40 -20.70 -12.72
N SER A 260 6.43 -21.56 -12.39
CA SER A 260 6.31 -22.14 -11.04
C SER A 260 7.53 -22.97 -10.61
N GLU A 261 8.28 -23.52 -11.57
CA GLU A 261 9.54 -24.22 -11.35
C GLU A 261 10.78 -23.37 -11.70
N GLY A 262 10.62 -22.10 -12.04
CA GLY A 262 11.69 -21.20 -12.47
C GLY A 262 11.77 -19.90 -11.65
N GLU A 263 12.74 -19.06 -12.00
CA GLU A 263 12.98 -17.77 -11.31
C GLU A 263 12.90 -16.57 -12.27
N GLY A 264 12.36 -15.45 -11.76
CA GLY A 264 12.24 -14.18 -12.47
C GLY A 264 10.82 -13.85 -12.96
N ALA A 265 10.69 -12.91 -13.88
CA ALA A 265 9.40 -12.57 -14.49
C ALA A 265 9.09 -13.47 -15.68
N CYS A 266 7.84 -13.85 -15.91
CA CYS A 266 7.47 -14.55 -17.16
C CYS A 266 7.92 -13.73 -18.38
N LEU A 267 7.71 -12.41 -18.35
CA LEU A 267 8.22 -11.47 -19.35
C LEU A 267 8.89 -10.25 -18.71
N THR A 268 10.06 -9.88 -19.21
CA THR A 268 10.77 -8.63 -18.88
C THR A 268 10.87 -7.72 -20.10
N LEU A 269 10.24 -6.55 -20.04
CA LEU A 269 10.26 -5.53 -21.10
C LEU A 269 11.30 -4.47 -20.75
N SER A 270 12.37 -4.35 -21.53
CA SER A 270 13.47 -3.43 -21.19
C SER A 270 13.89 -2.53 -22.35
N LYS A 271 13.95 -1.22 -22.07
CA LYS A 271 14.52 -0.19 -22.96
C LYS A 271 13.88 -0.15 -24.37
N GLY A 272 12.63 -0.59 -24.51
CA GLY A 272 11.87 -0.48 -25.76
C GLY A 272 11.13 0.84 -25.92
N LEU A 273 10.54 1.07 -27.09
CA LEU A 273 9.71 2.25 -27.38
C LEU A 273 8.21 1.96 -27.23
N ASP A 274 7.73 0.88 -27.83
CA ASP A 274 6.30 0.53 -27.86
C ASP A 274 6.12 -0.99 -27.77
N VAL A 275 5.50 -1.47 -26.69
CA VAL A 275 5.34 -2.92 -26.47
C VAL A 275 3.93 -3.24 -25.98
N THR A 276 3.27 -4.17 -26.66
CA THR A 276 1.99 -4.74 -26.24
C THR A 276 2.16 -6.21 -25.86
N VAL A 277 1.63 -6.62 -24.71
CA VAL A 277 1.51 -8.02 -24.30
C VAL A 277 0.05 -8.29 -23.97
N ARG A 278 -0.57 -9.31 -24.59
CA ARG A 278 -1.98 -9.61 -24.34
C ARG A 278 -2.37 -11.07 -24.40
N ASN A 279 -3.47 -11.40 -23.71
CA ASN A 279 -4.14 -12.70 -23.73
C ASN A 279 -3.29 -13.85 -23.16
N PHE A 280 -2.76 -13.69 -21.93
CA PHE A 280 -1.99 -14.73 -21.23
C PHE A 280 -2.49 -14.99 -19.82
N THR A 281 -2.44 -16.25 -19.39
CA THR A 281 -2.31 -16.57 -17.96
C THR A 281 -0.83 -16.79 -17.64
N MET A 282 -0.37 -16.26 -16.51
CA MET A 282 1.01 -16.36 -16.04
C MET A 282 0.99 -16.96 -14.63
N VAL A 283 1.75 -18.03 -14.40
CA VAL A 283 1.68 -18.83 -13.16
C VAL A 283 3.04 -18.90 -12.48
N GLY A 284 3.10 -18.51 -11.20
CA GLY A 284 4.25 -18.69 -10.31
C GLY A 284 4.01 -19.76 -9.24
N HIS A 285 4.77 -19.72 -8.15
CA HIS A 285 4.74 -20.74 -7.10
C HIS A 285 4.17 -20.30 -5.73
N SER A 286 4.15 -19.02 -5.39
CA SER A 286 3.75 -18.52 -4.06
C SER A 286 2.45 -17.73 -4.11
N GLY A 287 1.42 -18.23 -3.44
CA GLY A 287 0.12 -17.61 -3.35
C GLY A 287 -0.09 -16.75 -2.11
N PHE A 288 -1.36 -16.42 -1.86
CA PHE A 288 -1.80 -15.62 -0.72
C PHE A 288 -1.50 -16.31 0.62
N ALA A 289 -1.50 -17.64 0.64
CA ALA A 289 -1.17 -18.43 1.83
C ALA A 289 0.29 -18.25 2.28
N GLU A 290 1.20 -17.93 1.34
CA GLU A 290 2.63 -17.69 1.61
C GLU A 290 2.98 -16.20 1.76
N ARG A 291 1.99 -15.30 1.87
CA ARG A 291 2.20 -13.84 1.90
C ARG A 291 3.16 -13.34 2.97
N ASP A 292 3.13 -13.96 4.14
CA ASP A 292 4.00 -13.65 5.29
C ASP A 292 5.46 -14.00 4.99
N GLN A 293 5.71 -14.99 4.13
CA GLN A 293 7.03 -15.42 3.70
C GLN A 293 7.54 -14.68 2.46
N CYS A 294 6.66 -14.00 1.71
CA CYS A 294 7.04 -13.17 0.57
C CYS A 294 7.34 -11.72 0.97
N GLY A 295 6.80 -11.24 2.09
CA GLY A 295 6.90 -9.85 2.54
C GLY A 295 8.21 -9.45 3.23
N ASN A 296 8.12 -8.40 4.06
CA ASN A 296 9.22 -7.94 4.90
C ASN A 296 9.43 -8.91 6.06
N LEU A 297 10.54 -9.63 6.06
CA LEU A 297 10.95 -10.51 7.13
C LEU A 297 11.89 -9.75 8.07
N ARG A 298 11.53 -9.64 9.36
CA ARG A 298 12.38 -8.96 10.35
C ARG A 298 13.58 -9.84 10.69
N MET A 299 14.78 -9.26 10.58
CA MET A 299 16.04 -9.96 10.85
C MET A 299 16.76 -9.35 12.06
N ARG A 300 17.46 -10.19 12.82
CA ARG A 300 18.34 -9.79 13.93
C ARG A 300 19.69 -9.29 13.41
N GLY A 301 20.13 -9.76 12.25
CA GLY A 301 21.30 -9.30 11.53
C GLY A 301 21.00 -8.12 10.64
N SER A 302 20.56 -8.35 9.40
CA SER A 302 20.42 -7.30 8.36
C SER A 302 19.30 -6.25 8.57
N SER A 303 18.70 -6.18 9.77
CA SER A 303 17.43 -5.50 10.10
C SER A 303 16.19 -6.10 9.42
N TYR A 304 16.26 -6.41 8.13
CA TYR A 304 15.19 -7.07 7.40
C TYR A 304 15.72 -7.82 6.16
N PHE A 305 14.88 -8.69 5.61
CA PHE A 305 15.06 -9.38 4.33
C PHE A 305 13.73 -9.35 3.58
N TRP A 306 13.77 -9.13 2.26
CA TRP A 306 12.56 -9.27 1.44
C TRP A 306 12.39 -10.73 1.06
N GLY A 307 11.38 -11.40 1.62
CA GLY A 307 11.19 -12.84 1.47
C GLY A 307 11.05 -13.31 0.02
N PHE A 308 10.44 -12.49 -0.84
CA PHE A 308 10.40 -12.75 -2.28
C PHE A 308 11.79 -12.76 -2.95
N GLY A 309 12.79 -12.11 -2.36
CA GLY A 309 14.16 -12.08 -2.86
C GLY A 309 14.89 -13.42 -2.70
N ALA A 310 14.32 -14.36 -1.94
CA ALA A 310 14.85 -15.71 -1.84
C ALA A 310 14.36 -16.64 -2.97
N LYS A 311 13.16 -16.39 -3.49
CA LYS A 311 12.48 -17.23 -4.47
C LYS A 311 11.49 -16.37 -5.27
N GLY A 312 12.01 -15.64 -6.25
CA GLY A 312 11.27 -14.58 -6.93
C GLY A 312 10.58 -15.06 -8.20
N CYS A 313 9.27 -14.79 -8.33
CA CYS A 313 8.52 -14.93 -9.57
C CYS A 313 7.42 -13.86 -9.72
N ASN A 314 7.29 -13.30 -10.93
CA ASN A 314 6.20 -12.39 -11.31
C ASN A 314 5.72 -12.58 -12.75
N ALA A 315 4.60 -11.93 -13.10
CA ALA A 315 4.03 -11.96 -14.44
C ALA A 315 4.85 -11.10 -15.41
N VAL A 316 4.93 -9.79 -15.15
CA VAL A 316 5.64 -8.86 -16.04
C VAL A 316 6.50 -7.88 -15.24
N SER A 317 7.74 -7.71 -15.70
CA SER A 317 8.66 -6.65 -15.26
C SER A 317 8.90 -5.65 -16.40
N ILE A 318 8.77 -4.36 -16.11
CA ILE A 318 9.03 -3.28 -17.07
C ILE A 318 10.23 -2.46 -16.58
N GLY A 319 11.24 -2.28 -17.43
CA GLY A 319 12.46 -1.52 -17.14
C GLY A 319 12.75 -0.48 -18.22
N SER A 320 12.30 0.76 -18.02
CA SER A 320 12.49 1.91 -18.92
C SER A 320 12.04 1.67 -20.38
N THR A 321 10.95 0.92 -20.59
CA THR A 321 10.25 0.87 -21.88
C THR A 321 9.24 2.02 -21.95
N GLU A 322 9.24 2.80 -23.04
CA GLU A 322 8.56 4.10 -23.05
C GLU A 322 7.03 4.01 -23.01
N ARG A 323 6.43 3.16 -23.84
CA ARG A 323 4.98 2.93 -23.91
C ARG A 323 4.69 1.44 -23.83
N VAL A 324 3.90 1.04 -22.85
CA VAL A 324 3.54 -0.35 -22.62
C VAL A 324 2.03 -0.51 -22.49
N LEU A 325 1.46 -1.49 -23.18
CA LEU A 325 0.12 -2.01 -22.95
C LEU A 325 0.21 -3.48 -22.53
N ILE A 326 -0.28 -3.79 -21.34
CA ILE A 326 -0.54 -5.15 -20.87
C ILE A 326 -2.06 -5.31 -20.83
N GLU A 327 -2.62 -6.13 -21.70
CA GLU A 327 -4.07 -6.26 -21.86
C GLU A 327 -4.52 -7.71 -21.64
N ASN A 328 -5.54 -7.92 -20.80
CA ASN A 328 -6.14 -9.24 -20.62
C ASN A 328 -5.11 -10.32 -20.22
N CYS A 329 -4.22 -9.96 -19.30
CA CYS A 329 -3.18 -10.83 -18.76
C CYS A 329 -3.42 -11.11 -17.27
N HIS A 330 -3.24 -12.36 -16.86
CA HIS A 330 -3.68 -12.85 -15.56
C HIS A 330 -2.52 -13.52 -14.80
N GLY A 331 -1.97 -12.84 -13.80
CA GLY A 331 -0.95 -13.42 -12.93
C GLY A 331 -1.56 -14.18 -11.76
N ARG A 332 -0.99 -15.36 -11.47
CA ARG A 332 -1.37 -16.22 -10.35
C ARG A 332 -0.15 -16.71 -9.60
N ARG A 333 -0.24 -16.82 -8.28
CA ARG A 333 0.82 -17.39 -7.42
C ARG A 333 2.17 -16.70 -7.59
N MET A 334 2.16 -15.38 -7.76
CA MET A 334 3.39 -14.60 -7.91
C MET A 334 3.99 -14.27 -6.54
N ALA A 335 5.28 -14.60 -6.38
CA ALA A 335 6.02 -14.39 -5.14
C ALA A 335 6.48 -12.94 -4.97
N THR A 336 6.83 -12.26 -6.08
CA THR A 336 7.16 -10.83 -6.13
C THR A 336 5.93 -10.04 -6.58
N GLU A 337 6.10 -8.74 -6.85
CA GLU A 337 5.03 -7.91 -7.40
C GLU A 337 4.58 -8.45 -8.76
N CYS A 338 3.31 -8.84 -8.87
CA CYS A 338 2.77 -9.54 -10.03
C CYS A 338 3.04 -8.78 -11.32
N PHE A 339 2.72 -7.49 -11.35
CA PHE A 339 3.11 -6.57 -12.42
C PHE A 339 3.95 -5.45 -11.82
N VAL A 340 5.19 -5.31 -12.29
CA VAL A 340 6.12 -4.30 -11.79
C VAL A 340 6.65 -3.43 -12.92
N SER A 341 6.75 -2.13 -12.66
CA SER A 341 7.38 -1.17 -13.55
C SER A 341 8.43 -0.35 -12.79
N GLY A 342 9.58 -0.17 -13.43
CA GLY A 342 10.65 0.69 -12.98
C GLY A 342 11.17 1.50 -14.16
N SER A 343 11.39 2.78 -13.93
CA SER A 343 11.90 3.67 -14.97
C SER A 343 12.95 4.61 -14.43
N SER A 344 13.91 4.94 -15.29
CA SER A 344 14.73 6.14 -15.16
C SER A 344 13.86 7.38 -15.05
N SER A 345 14.35 8.40 -14.36
CA SER A 345 13.72 9.73 -14.33
C SER A 345 13.62 10.34 -15.74
N ARG A 346 12.58 11.16 -15.99
CA ARG A 346 12.50 12.04 -17.17
C ARG A 346 13.56 13.15 -17.20
N GLY A 347 14.27 13.38 -16.10
CA GLY A 347 15.27 14.43 -15.98
C GLY A 347 14.70 15.84 -15.79
N THR A 348 15.55 16.79 -15.41
CA THR A 348 15.16 18.20 -15.26
C THR A 348 15.09 18.90 -16.62
N ALA A 349 14.60 20.14 -16.68
CA ALA A 349 14.57 20.91 -17.92
C ALA A 349 15.98 21.08 -18.55
N GLU A 350 17.01 21.21 -17.72
CA GLU A 350 18.41 21.37 -18.14
C GLU A 350 19.07 20.04 -18.52
N LYS A 351 18.56 18.92 -17.99
CA LYS A 351 19.09 17.56 -18.21
C LYS A 351 17.95 16.58 -18.51
N PRO A 352 17.23 16.76 -19.63
CA PRO A 352 16.12 15.88 -19.98
C PRO A 352 16.63 14.48 -20.32
N ASN A 353 15.86 13.47 -19.97
CA ASN A 353 16.06 12.09 -20.38
C ASN A 353 14.86 11.62 -21.19
N ALA A 354 15.04 11.48 -22.51
CA ALA A 354 13.99 10.99 -23.39
C ALA A 354 13.62 9.52 -23.14
N ALA A 355 14.57 8.72 -22.60
CA ALA A 355 14.44 7.29 -22.35
C ALA A 355 13.91 7.02 -20.93
N HIS A 356 12.68 7.49 -20.66
CA HIS A 356 11.89 7.15 -19.47
C HIS A 356 10.54 6.55 -19.91
N CYS A 357 9.88 5.86 -18.98
CA CYS A 357 8.53 5.32 -19.18
C CYS A 357 7.51 6.48 -19.20
N LYS A 358 6.94 6.73 -20.37
CA LYS A 358 5.97 7.80 -20.64
C LYS A 358 4.54 7.34 -20.39
N GLN A 359 4.28 6.04 -20.51
CA GLN A 359 2.97 5.44 -20.30
C GLN A 359 3.08 3.93 -20.06
N THR A 360 2.40 3.44 -19.04
CA THR A 360 2.11 2.01 -18.86
C THR A 360 0.61 1.83 -18.65
N THR A 361 -0.02 0.93 -19.39
CA THR A 361 -1.45 0.60 -19.21
C THR A 361 -1.61 -0.87 -18.93
N TYR A 362 -2.22 -1.21 -17.80
CA TYR A 362 -2.74 -2.52 -17.47
C TYR A 362 -4.25 -2.49 -17.65
N LEU A 363 -4.79 -3.22 -18.63
CA LEU A 363 -6.20 -3.19 -19.00
C LEU A 363 -6.82 -4.58 -18.88
N ARG A 364 -7.87 -4.72 -18.06
CA ARG A 364 -8.58 -6.00 -17.84
C ARG A 364 -7.65 -7.13 -17.38
N CYS A 365 -6.58 -6.78 -16.66
CA CYS A 365 -5.63 -7.74 -16.11
C CYS A 365 -6.14 -8.29 -14.77
N SER A 366 -5.52 -9.36 -14.28
CA SER A 366 -5.77 -9.80 -12.90
C SER A 366 -4.52 -10.24 -12.16
N ALA A 367 -4.50 -9.98 -10.85
CA ALA A 367 -3.58 -10.59 -9.91
C ALA A 367 -4.41 -11.37 -8.89
N ILE A 368 -4.29 -12.70 -8.90
CA ILE A 368 -5.13 -13.59 -8.08
C ILE A 368 -4.25 -14.58 -7.34
N ASP A 369 -4.47 -14.74 -6.04
CA ASP A 369 -3.72 -15.67 -5.20
C ASP A 369 -2.21 -15.39 -5.32
N CYS A 370 -1.77 -14.18 -4.95
CA CYS A 370 -0.37 -13.75 -5.05
C CYS A 370 0.20 -13.44 -3.66
N GLY A 371 1.47 -13.79 -3.45
CA GLY A 371 2.15 -13.57 -2.17
C GLY A 371 2.55 -12.12 -1.90
N ARG A 372 2.68 -11.28 -2.94
CA ARG A 372 3.10 -9.87 -2.81
C ARG A 372 2.18 -8.92 -3.56
N ASN A 373 2.66 -7.76 -4.03
CA ASN A 373 1.82 -6.71 -4.58
C ASN A 373 1.19 -7.15 -5.91
N ALA A 374 0.02 -6.61 -6.25
CA ALA A 374 -0.57 -6.83 -7.57
C ALA A 374 0.11 -5.96 -8.63
N PHE A 375 0.20 -4.65 -8.38
CA PHE A 375 0.82 -3.68 -9.27
C PHE A 375 1.80 -2.80 -8.48
N ASN A 376 2.97 -2.52 -9.05
CA ASN A 376 3.97 -1.67 -8.39
C ASN A 376 4.77 -0.84 -9.39
N ASP A 377 4.87 0.46 -9.13
CA ASP A 377 5.87 1.34 -9.74
C ASP A 377 6.98 1.67 -8.72
N VAL A 378 8.13 1.02 -8.87
CA VAL A 378 9.20 1.04 -7.84
C VAL A 378 9.95 2.38 -7.76
N MET A 379 9.76 3.30 -8.71
CA MET A 379 10.47 4.58 -8.79
C MET A 379 9.54 5.71 -9.26
N CYS A 380 9.81 6.96 -8.89
CA CYS A 380 9.04 8.13 -9.39
C CYS A 380 9.26 8.46 -10.88
N GLY A 381 10.12 7.71 -11.58
CA GLY A 381 10.46 7.96 -12.98
C GLY A 381 9.39 7.56 -14.00
N SER A 382 8.45 6.70 -13.62
CA SER A 382 7.33 6.30 -14.50
C SER A 382 6.24 7.37 -14.48
N GLU A 383 5.69 7.70 -15.66
CA GLU A 383 4.59 8.64 -15.82
C GLU A 383 3.37 7.98 -16.48
N ASN A 384 2.17 8.48 -16.14
CA ASN A 384 0.91 8.11 -16.77
C ASN A 384 0.61 6.59 -16.73
N THR A 385 0.94 5.95 -15.61
CA THR A 385 0.58 4.55 -15.34
C THR A 385 -0.93 4.41 -15.11
N SER A 386 -1.58 3.48 -15.80
CA SER A 386 -3.02 3.23 -15.70
C SER A 386 -3.30 1.77 -15.37
N VAL A 387 -4.01 1.51 -14.28
CA VAL A 387 -4.55 0.19 -13.89
C VAL A 387 -6.07 0.27 -14.03
N LEU A 388 -6.59 -0.34 -15.09
CA LEU A 388 -7.95 -0.15 -15.58
C LEU A 388 -8.71 -1.46 -15.65
N GLU A 389 -9.88 -1.49 -15.02
CA GLU A 389 -10.83 -2.62 -15.14
C GLU A 389 -10.22 -3.97 -14.71
N CYS A 390 -9.25 -3.94 -13.79
CA CYS A 390 -8.53 -5.11 -13.33
C CYS A 390 -9.22 -5.81 -12.16
N ARG A 391 -8.88 -7.08 -11.96
CA ARG A 391 -9.34 -7.90 -10.84
C ARG A 391 -8.17 -8.27 -9.90
N ILE A 392 -8.25 -7.85 -8.64
CA ILE A 392 -7.20 -8.03 -7.64
C ILE A 392 -7.80 -8.78 -6.45
N VAL A 393 -7.41 -10.03 -6.26
CA VAL A 393 -8.09 -10.93 -5.32
C VAL A 393 -7.10 -11.81 -4.58
N ASP A 394 -7.16 -11.78 -3.25
CA ASP A 394 -6.30 -12.58 -2.37
C ASP A 394 -4.81 -12.28 -2.69
N VAL A 395 -4.40 -11.05 -2.37
CA VAL A 395 -3.08 -10.49 -2.68
C VAL A 395 -2.39 -10.06 -1.39
N GLY A 396 -1.23 -10.67 -1.12
CA GLY A 396 -0.52 -10.53 0.16
C GLY A 396 0.11 -9.17 0.42
N GLY A 397 0.41 -8.43 -0.64
CA GLY A 397 0.95 -7.06 -0.59
C GLY A 397 -0.07 -6.01 -1.01
N CYS A 398 0.41 -4.84 -1.45
CA CYS A 398 -0.43 -3.75 -1.96
C CYS A 398 -1.21 -4.16 -3.21
N ALA A 399 -2.47 -3.70 -3.34
CA ALA A 399 -3.17 -3.74 -4.62
C ALA A 399 -2.50 -2.83 -5.66
N TRP A 400 -1.96 -1.70 -5.20
CA TRP A 400 -1.12 -0.78 -5.96
C TRP A 400 -0.11 -0.12 -5.03
N GLU A 401 1.14 0.02 -5.45
CA GLU A 401 2.14 0.82 -4.75
C GLU A 401 2.93 1.65 -5.77
N GLY A 402 3.09 2.95 -5.54
CA GLY A 402 3.93 3.73 -6.45
C GLY A 402 4.16 5.19 -6.08
N ALA A 403 5.33 5.68 -6.50
CA ALA A 403 5.76 7.07 -6.41
C ALA A 403 5.54 7.86 -7.70
N SER A 404 4.95 7.22 -8.72
CA SER A 404 4.75 7.76 -10.07
C SER A 404 3.83 8.98 -10.14
N ARG A 405 3.82 9.60 -11.33
CA ARG A 405 2.98 10.76 -11.67
C ARG A 405 1.83 10.36 -12.58
N PHE A 406 0.72 11.10 -12.47
CA PHE A 406 -0.47 10.97 -13.32
C PHE A 406 -1.08 9.57 -13.34
N VAL A 407 -1.04 8.87 -12.20
CA VAL A 407 -1.50 7.49 -12.11
C VAL A 407 -3.02 7.43 -12.09
N LYS A 408 -3.58 6.45 -12.80
CA LYS A 408 -5.01 6.12 -12.78
C LYS A 408 -5.21 4.71 -12.25
N PHE A 409 -5.98 4.56 -11.19
CA PHE A 409 -6.45 3.26 -10.69
C PHE A 409 -7.98 3.28 -10.74
N VAL A 410 -8.54 2.82 -11.85
CA VAL A 410 -9.95 3.08 -12.20
C VAL A 410 -10.70 1.82 -12.60
N GLY A 411 -11.92 1.66 -12.09
CA GLY A 411 -12.82 0.58 -12.52
C GLY A 411 -12.44 -0.81 -12.01
N ASN A 412 -11.56 -0.92 -11.02
CA ASN A 412 -11.03 -2.20 -10.55
C ASN A 412 -11.92 -2.83 -9.48
N TYR A 413 -11.85 -4.16 -9.37
CA TYR A 413 -12.41 -4.90 -8.24
C TYR A 413 -11.28 -5.44 -7.36
N VAL A 414 -11.33 -5.11 -6.07
CA VAL A 414 -10.30 -5.41 -5.07
C VAL A 414 -10.92 -6.14 -3.88
N ARG A 415 -10.47 -7.37 -3.61
CA ARG A 415 -10.92 -8.16 -2.44
C ARG A 415 -9.73 -8.84 -1.76
N ASN A 416 -9.66 -8.78 -0.43
CA ASN A 416 -8.58 -9.42 0.34
C ASN A 416 -7.17 -9.04 -0.16
N ALA A 417 -6.96 -7.76 -0.41
CA ALA A 417 -5.71 -7.24 -0.94
C ALA A 417 -5.26 -6.03 -0.11
N GLY A 418 -3.95 -5.78 -0.09
CA GLY A 418 -3.41 -4.63 0.63
C GLY A 418 -3.75 -3.29 0.00
N THR A 419 -3.24 -2.24 0.64
CA THR A 419 -3.49 -0.84 0.28
C THR A 419 -3.20 -0.50 -1.19
N VAL A 420 -4.01 0.37 -1.77
CA VAL A 420 -3.66 1.24 -2.91
C VAL A 420 -2.87 2.41 -2.33
N ALA A 421 -1.54 2.30 -2.35
CA ALA A 421 -0.60 3.20 -1.70
C ALA A 421 0.04 4.15 -2.72
N MET A 422 -0.25 5.44 -2.60
CA MET A 422 0.39 6.49 -3.39
C MET A 422 1.41 7.24 -2.53
N GLY A 423 2.57 7.54 -3.13
CA GLY A 423 3.69 8.20 -2.47
C GLY A 423 4.90 7.27 -2.36
N ASN A 424 5.34 6.96 -1.15
CA ASN A 424 6.58 6.20 -0.91
C ASN A 424 7.85 6.92 -1.43
N LEU A 425 7.89 8.25 -1.32
CA LEU A 425 8.96 9.11 -1.85
C LEU A 425 10.16 9.21 -0.90
N GLY A 426 10.77 8.05 -0.64
CA GLY A 426 11.97 7.94 0.17
C GLY A 426 13.24 8.22 -0.63
N PRO A 427 14.42 8.15 0.01
CA PRO A 427 15.70 8.38 -0.66
C PRO A 427 15.95 7.44 -1.84
N ALA A 428 15.37 6.23 -1.80
CA ALA A 428 15.50 5.25 -2.88
C ALA A 428 14.61 5.54 -4.10
N ASN A 429 13.48 6.23 -3.90
CA ASN A 429 12.41 6.32 -4.90
C ASN A 429 12.22 7.73 -5.47
N ARG A 430 12.78 8.76 -4.83
CA ARG A 430 12.73 10.17 -5.29
C ARG A 430 13.84 10.49 -6.29
N ASP A 431 13.59 11.44 -7.18
CA ASP A 431 14.58 11.96 -8.13
C ASP A 431 14.73 13.49 -8.03
N ALA A 432 15.63 14.06 -8.84
CA ALA A 432 15.91 15.50 -8.85
C ALA A 432 14.75 16.37 -9.36
N THR A 433 13.74 15.78 -10.01
CA THR A 433 12.60 16.50 -10.57
C THR A 433 11.48 16.74 -9.54
N PHE A 434 11.49 15.99 -8.43
CA PHE A 434 10.47 16.07 -7.40
C PHE A 434 10.19 17.49 -6.86
N PRO A 435 11.19 18.36 -6.58
CA PRO A 435 10.93 19.70 -6.07
C PRO A 435 10.04 20.54 -6.98
N GLU A 436 10.17 20.38 -8.30
CA GLU A 436 9.45 21.18 -9.30
C GLU A 436 8.15 20.51 -9.75
N LEU A 437 8.17 19.20 -9.95
CA LEU A 437 7.04 18.47 -10.56
C LEU A 437 6.11 17.80 -9.54
N GLY A 438 6.53 17.69 -8.28
CA GLY A 438 5.88 16.81 -7.31
C GLY A 438 6.00 15.34 -7.69
N ALA A 439 5.25 14.47 -7.00
CA ALA A 439 5.10 13.05 -7.27
C ALA A 439 3.90 12.47 -6.48
N GLY A 440 3.60 11.19 -6.67
CA GLY A 440 2.46 10.57 -5.99
C GLY A 440 1.10 11.14 -6.43
N GLN A 441 0.99 11.67 -7.65
CA GLN A 441 -0.23 12.25 -8.22
C GLN A 441 -1.13 11.14 -8.77
N HIS A 442 -2.32 10.96 -8.20
CA HIS A 442 -3.18 9.80 -8.47
C HIS A 442 -4.65 10.18 -8.62
N ILE A 443 -5.35 9.45 -9.49
CA ILE A 443 -6.81 9.37 -9.58
C ILE A 443 -7.23 7.94 -9.25
N ILE A 444 -7.97 7.77 -8.16
CA ILE A 444 -8.52 6.48 -7.71
C ILE A 444 -10.04 6.56 -7.82
N ALA A 445 -10.63 5.95 -8.85
CA ALA A 445 -12.05 6.15 -9.11
C ALA A 445 -12.82 4.93 -9.60
N ASN A 446 -14.12 4.88 -9.31
CA ASN A 446 -15.03 3.84 -9.80
C ASN A 446 -14.59 2.41 -9.44
N ASN A 447 -13.84 2.23 -8.35
CA ASN A 447 -13.40 0.91 -7.91
C ASN A 447 -14.40 0.30 -6.91
N VAL A 448 -14.37 -1.01 -6.79
CA VAL A 448 -15.05 -1.76 -5.73
C VAL A 448 -14.01 -2.38 -4.80
N PHE A 449 -14.09 -2.06 -3.51
CA PHE A 449 -13.29 -2.65 -2.45
C PHE A 449 -14.19 -3.49 -1.55
N GLU A 450 -13.81 -4.74 -1.33
CA GLU A 450 -14.59 -5.70 -0.55
C GLU A 450 -13.76 -6.40 0.53
N SER A 451 -14.41 -6.66 1.67
CA SER A 451 -13.88 -7.44 2.81
C SER A 451 -12.74 -6.72 3.55
N ASN A 452 -11.54 -7.31 3.58
CA ASN A 452 -10.46 -6.91 4.49
C ASN A 452 -9.17 -6.53 3.77
N VAL A 453 -8.33 -5.77 4.49
CA VAL A 453 -7.03 -5.30 4.03
C VAL A 453 -5.91 -6.04 4.80
N PRO A 454 -5.34 -7.13 4.25
CA PRO A 454 -4.30 -7.91 4.92
C PRO A 454 -2.96 -7.18 5.07
N TYR A 455 -2.72 -6.14 4.27
CA TYR A 455 -1.45 -5.40 4.26
C TYR A 455 -1.68 -3.88 4.15
N GLY A 456 -0.96 -3.10 4.97
CA GLY A 456 -1.01 -1.64 4.92
C GLY A 456 -2.12 -0.97 5.76
N ARG A 457 -3.06 -1.74 6.33
CA ARG A 457 -4.10 -1.33 7.32
C ARG A 457 -5.27 -0.49 6.81
N CYS A 458 -5.20 0.06 5.61
CA CYS A 458 -6.32 0.73 4.96
C CYS A 458 -6.40 0.43 3.47
N ALA A 459 -7.56 0.62 2.85
CA ALA A 459 -7.77 0.30 1.44
C ALA A 459 -7.02 1.28 0.52
N ILE A 460 -7.08 2.58 0.81
CA ILE A 460 -6.46 3.64 0.01
C ILE A 460 -5.67 4.55 0.94
N ARG A 461 -4.40 4.82 0.61
CA ARG A 461 -3.54 5.73 1.37
C ARG A 461 -2.84 6.73 0.48
N SER A 462 -3.09 8.01 0.73
CA SER A 462 -2.23 9.14 0.33
C SER A 462 -1.26 9.44 1.48
N ALA A 463 0.01 9.10 1.32
CA ALA A 463 1.01 9.31 2.37
C ALA A 463 2.41 9.50 1.77
N VAL A 464 3.38 9.87 2.60
CA VAL A 464 4.81 9.75 2.25
C VAL A 464 5.15 10.52 0.96
N GLY A 465 4.69 11.77 0.88
CA GLY A 465 5.02 12.74 -0.17
C GLY A 465 4.00 12.83 -1.30
N ALA A 466 2.87 12.12 -1.20
CA ALA A 466 1.80 12.20 -2.17
C ALA A 466 1.14 13.59 -2.18
N THR A 467 0.96 14.15 -3.38
CA THR A 467 0.28 15.43 -3.58
C THR A 467 -0.64 15.36 -4.78
N GLN A 468 -1.74 16.12 -4.75
CA GLN A 468 -2.74 16.20 -5.83
C GLN A 468 -3.36 14.83 -6.12
N VAL A 469 -4.09 14.34 -5.11
CA VAL A 469 -4.75 13.04 -5.13
C VAL A 469 -6.26 13.21 -5.16
N VAL A 470 -6.93 12.48 -6.04
CA VAL A 470 -8.40 12.41 -6.11
C VAL A 470 -8.86 10.98 -5.87
N ILE A 471 -9.71 10.79 -4.86
CA ILE A 471 -10.35 9.51 -4.52
C ILE A 471 -11.86 9.71 -4.69
N ALA A 472 -12.41 9.21 -5.79
CA ALA A 472 -13.77 9.56 -6.21
C ALA A 472 -14.64 8.36 -6.59
N ASP A 473 -15.90 8.36 -6.22
CA ASP A 473 -16.92 7.46 -6.78
C ASP A 473 -16.58 5.96 -6.59
N ASN A 474 -15.89 5.60 -5.49
CA ASN A 474 -15.58 4.21 -5.15
C ASN A 474 -16.66 3.60 -4.24
N LEU A 475 -16.83 2.29 -4.33
CA LEU A 475 -17.69 1.49 -3.47
C LEU A 475 -16.86 0.67 -2.49
N PHE A 476 -17.05 0.86 -1.20
CA PHE A 476 -16.55 -0.05 -0.16
C PHE A 476 -17.73 -0.87 0.33
N ILE A 477 -17.67 -2.18 0.14
CA ILE A 477 -18.78 -3.11 0.40
C ILE A 477 -18.33 -4.14 1.42
N ASN A 478 -19.17 -4.41 2.43
CA ASN A 478 -18.85 -5.35 3.51
C ASN A 478 -17.47 -5.06 4.15
N PHE A 479 -17.16 -3.77 4.38
CA PHE A 479 -15.77 -3.38 4.57
C PHE A 479 -15.32 -3.44 6.05
N GLY A 480 -14.46 -4.42 6.33
CA GLY A 480 -13.99 -4.76 7.67
C GLY A 480 -12.69 -4.09 8.13
N SER A 481 -12.14 -3.20 7.29
CA SER A 481 -10.89 -2.47 7.56
C SER A 481 -11.09 -0.96 7.45
N SER A 482 -10.07 -0.16 7.77
CA SER A 482 -10.13 1.29 7.49
C SER A 482 -10.12 1.54 5.98
N ALA A 483 -10.94 2.46 5.49
CA ALA A 483 -11.09 2.64 4.03
C ALA A 483 -10.04 3.61 3.46
N VAL A 484 -10.14 4.91 3.76
CA VAL A 484 -9.27 5.95 3.21
C VAL A 484 -8.42 6.61 4.30
N GLU A 485 -7.12 6.75 4.05
CA GLU A 485 -6.20 7.53 4.87
C GLU A 485 -5.51 8.62 4.03
N ALA A 486 -5.80 9.89 4.33
CA ALA A 486 -5.06 11.05 3.85
C ALA A 486 -4.03 11.46 4.91
N SER A 487 -2.84 10.87 4.86
CA SER A 487 -1.84 10.94 5.92
C SER A 487 -0.82 12.04 5.68
N GLY A 488 -0.79 13.03 6.58
CA GLY A 488 0.28 14.03 6.65
C GLY A 488 1.52 13.50 7.38
N ARG A 489 1.41 12.33 8.03
CA ARG A 489 2.51 11.72 8.77
C ARG A 489 3.66 11.41 7.83
N SER A 490 4.84 11.86 8.22
CA SER A 490 6.10 11.54 7.56
C SER A 490 7.16 11.19 8.59
N ASP A 491 8.25 10.61 8.12
CA ASP A 491 9.50 10.45 8.85
C ASP A 491 10.58 11.35 8.25
N LEU A 492 11.78 11.33 8.82
CA LEU A 492 12.91 12.15 8.38
C LEU A 492 13.50 11.70 7.04
N THR A 493 12.96 10.69 6.37
CA THR A 493 13.43 10.24 5.05
C THR A 493 12.41 10.50 3.95
N HIS A 494 11.21 10.95 4.32
CA HIS A 494 10.07 11.10 3.42
C HIS A 494 9.47 12.51 3.48
N TYR A 495 8.79 12.93 2.41
CA TYR A 495 8.10 14.21 2.35
C TYR A 495 6.70 14.12 2.96
N ALA A 496 6.17 15.24 3.47
CA ALA A 496 4.78 15.33 3.91
C ALA A 496 3.81 15.35 2.71
N SER A 497 2.63 14.75 2.90
CA SER A 497 1.55 14.70 1.90
C SER A 497 0.57 15.84 2.09
N ALA A 498 -0.10 16.26 1.02
CA ALA A 498 -1.12 17.31 1.03
C ALA A 498 -2.06 17.20 -0.19
N ASN A 499 -3.07 18.08 -0.28
CA ASN A 499 -3.91 18.25 -1.47
C ASN A 499 -4.65 16.97 -1.89
N THR A 500 -5.32 16.33 -0.92
CA THR A 500 -6.10 15.10 -1.15
C THR A 500 -7.60 15.41 -1.12
N THR A 501 -8.32 15.02 -2.17
CA THR A 501 -9.79 15.12 -2.24
C THR A 501 -10.41 13.73 -2.17
N VAL A 502 -11.35 13.51 -1.25
CA VAL A 502 -12.13 12.28 -1.08
C VAL A 502 -13.60 12.62 -1.30
N ARG A 503 -14.17 12.23 -2.45
CA ARG A 503 -15.54 12.65 -2.82
C ARG A 503 -16.43 11.59 -3.44
N GLY A 504 -17.74 11.67 -3.21
CA GLY A 504 -18.72 10.85 -3.95
C GLY A 504 -18.64 9.34 -3.67
N ASN A 505 -17.90 8.92 -2.64
CA ASN A 505 -17.72 7.49 -2.35
C ASN A 505 -18.85 6.95 -1.48
N LEU A 506 -19.14 5.66 -1.63
CA LEU A 506 -20.06 4.92 -0.77
C LEU A 506 -19.27 3.96 0.12
N PHE A 507 -19.39 4.15 1.43
CA PHE A 507 -18.75 3.34 2.45
C PHE A 507 -19.80 2.52 3.21
N ASP A 508 -20.05 1.28 2.76
CA ASP A 508 -20.71 0.26 3.57
C ASP A 508 -19.66 -0.41 4.48
N MET A 509 -19.48 0.18 5.66
CA MET A 509 -18.51 -0.24 6.67
C MET A 509 -19.00 -1.44 7.49
N THR A 510 -19.97 -2.22 6.99
CA THR A 510 -20.50 -3.38 7.72
C THR A 510 -19.47 -4.51 7.71
N GLU A 511 -18.97 -4.90 8.90
CA GLU A 511 -18.13 -6.09 9.06
C GLU A 511 -18.99 -7.35 8.92
N ILE A 512 -18.54 -8.29 8.08
CA ILE A 512 -19.21 -9.58 7.85
C ILE A 512 -18.57 -10.72 8.64
N GLY A 513 -17.39 -10.51 9.22
CA GLY A 513 -16.72 -11.44 10.12
C GLY A 513 -17.36 -11.50 11.52
N GLU A 514 -16.87 -12.44 12.34
CA GLU A 514 -17.46 -12.72 13.65
C GLU A 514 -17.26 -11.61 14.69
N THR A 515 -16.21 -10.79 14.55
CA THR A 515 -15.87 -9.73 15.51
C THR A 515 -15.50 -8.45 14.79
N SER A 516 -16.26 -7.39 15.04
CA SER A 516 -15.95 -6.04 14.56
C SER A 516 -14.70 -5.48 15.24
N ALA A 517 -13.74 -5.00 14.45
CA ALA A 517 -12.53 -4.33 14.93
C ALA A 517 -12.60 -2.80 14.75
N PRO A 518 -11.89 -2.01 15.58
CA PRO A 518 -11.79 -0.56 15.40
C PRO A 518 -11.29 -0.16 14.01
N ARG A 519 -12.07 0.65 13.30
CA ARG A 519 -11.73 1.13 11.95
C ARG A 519 -12.32 2.51 11.66
N THR A 520 -11.71 3.20 10.71
CA THR A 520 -12.13 4.54 10.27
C THR A 520 -12.45 4.50 8.78
N ALA A 521 -13.61 5.04 8.35
CA ALA A 521 -13.91 5.15 6.93
C ALA A 521 -12.97 6.17 6.27
N ILE A 522 -12.82 7.37 6.84
CA ILE A 522 -11.92 8.41 6.34
C ILE A 522 -11.08 9.00 7.48
N ASP A 523 -9.75 8.83 7.46
CA ASP A 523 -8.80 9.42 8.41
C ASP A 523 -7.94 10.48 7.72
N VAL A 524 -8.01 11.72 8.21
CA VAL A 524 -7.35 12.89 7.63
C VAL A 524 -6.36 13.48 8.63
N SER A 525 -5.09 13.49 8.25
CA SER A 525 -4.02 14.23 8.94
C SER A 525 -3.14 15.04 7.97
N ALA A 526 -3.38 14.93 6.66
CA ALA A 526 -2.76 15.77 5.65
C ALA A 526 -3.47 17.13 5.55
N SER A 527 -2.70 18.17 5.25
CA SER A 527 -3.24 19.51 5.00
C SER A 527 -3.85 19.62 3.60
N ASP A 528 -4.66 20.67 3.40
CA ASP A 528 -5.32 20.99 2.13
C ASP A 528 -6.20 19.83 1.65
N ALA A 529 -6.95 19.23 2.57
CA ALA A 529 -7.78 18.07 2.33
C ALA A 529 -9.27 18.44 2.22
N VAL A 530 -9.97 17.79 1.29
CA VAL A 530 -11.42 17.94 1.11
C VAL A 530 -12.10 16.59 1.21
N VAL A 531 -13.15 16.48 2.02
CA VAL A 531 -13.99 15.29 2.15
C VAL A 531 -15.44 15.69 1.87
N SER A 532 -15.96 15.32 0.70
CA SER A 532 -17.29 15.78 0.27
C SER A 532 -18.20 14.71 -0.32
N ASP A 533 -19.52 14.89 -0.21
CA ASP A 533 -20.51 14.08 -0.96
C ASP A 533 -20.41 12.56 -0.72
N ASN A 534 -19.87 12.12 0.43
CA ASN A 534 -19.72 10.69 0.72
C ASN A 534 -20.94 10.16 1.50
N GLN A 535 -21.31 8.91 1.23
CA GLN A 535 -22.25 8.17 2.08
C GLN A 535 -21.48 7.16 2.93
N ILE A 536 -21.55 7.29 4.25
CA ILE A 536 -20.85 6.42 5.19
C ILE A 536 -21.85 5.79 6.15
N TYR A 537 -21.90 4.46 6.18
CA TYR A 537 -22.85 3.78 7.04
C TYR A 537 -22.41 2.38 7.47
N VAL A 538 -23.09 1.90 8.52
CA VAL A 538 -23.16 0.49 8.89
C VAL A 538 -24.60 0.03 8.73
N ARG A 539 -24.83 -1.19 8.24
CA ARG A 539 -26.18 -1.75 8.12
C ARG A 539 -26.68 -2.21 9.49
N GLY A 540 -27.95 -1.94 9.78
CA GLY A 540 -28.56 -2.32 11.05
C GLY A 540 -28.18 -1.39 12.20
N ALA A 541 -27.90 -1.96 13.37
CA ALA A 541 -27.56 -1.20 14.57
C ALA A 541 -26.18 -0.55 14.46
N ALA A 542 -25.96 0.53 15.23
CA ALA A 542 -24.69 1.23 15.23
C ALA A 542 -23.53 0.35 15.72
N ASP A 543 -22.42 0.35 14.97
CA ASP A 543 -21.20 -0.38 15.35
C ASP A 543 -20.25 0.52 16.16
N PRO A 544 -20.01 0.25 17.46
CA PRO A 544 -19.21 1.10 18.34
C PRO A 544 -17.75 1.26 17.90
N ASN A 545 -17.25 0.39 17.03
CA ASN A 545 -15.88 0.35 16.55
C ASN A 545 -15.66 1.14 15.26
N VAL A 546 -16.72 1.65 14.62
CA VAL A 546 -16.62 2.44 13.39
C VAL A 546 -16.60 3.93 13.68
N THR A 547 -15.56 4.62 13.18
CA THR A 547 -15.55 6.08 13.05
C THR A 547 -15.76 6.46 11.58
N ALA A 548 -16.73 7.32 11.27
CA ALA A 548 -16.96 7.71 9.88
C ALA A 548 -15.85 8.64 9.37
N VAL A 549 -15.68 9.81 9.98
CA VAL A 549 -14.65 10.79 9.60
C VAL A 549 -13.82 11.17 10.80
N LYS A 550 -12.51 11.08 10.66
CA LYS A 550 -11.53 11.49 11.67
C LYS A 550 -10.59 12.54 11.10
N ILE A 551 -10.40 13.64 11.83
CA ILE A 551 -9.50 14.74 11.46
C ILE A 551 -8.50 14.94 12.59
N LYS A 552 -7.21 15.06 12.27
CA LYS A 552 -6.15 15.21 13.26
C LYS A 552 -5.39 16.51 13.08
N GLU A 553 -5.12 17.18 14.18
CA GLU A 553 -4.10 18.23 14.21
C GLU A 553 -2.73 17.65 13.80
N PRO A 554 -1.79 18.47 13.31
CA PRO A 554 -1.94 19.90 13.00
C PRO A 554 -2.31 20.13 11.52
N ALA A 555 -3.11 19.26 10.91
CA ALA A 555 -3.59 19.48 9.53
C ALA A 555 -4.24 20.86 9.41
N VAL A 556 -3.97 21.57 8.33
CA VAL A 556 -4.58 22.89 8.04
C VAL A 556 -5.36 22.86 6.73
N ASN A 557 -6.33 23.76 6.59
CA ASN A 557 -7.19 23.89 5.41
C ASN A 557 -7.95 22.58 5.10
N VAL A 558 -8.69 22.06 6.09
CA VAL A 558 -9.48 20.83 5.95
C VAL A 558 -10.96 21.21 5.80
N THR A 559 -11.61 20.75 4.74
CA THR A 559 -13.04 20.94 4.52
C THR A 559 -13.76 19.59 4.51
N VAL A 560 -14.83 19.47 5.28
CA VAL A 560 -15.69 18.26 5.34
C VAL A 560 -17.14 18.69 5.15
N HIS A 561 -17.75 18.34 4.01
CA HIS A 561 -19.10 18.81 3.71
C HIS A 561 -19.97 17.88 2.87
N ASP A 562 -21.29 18.07 2.91
CA ASP A 562 -22.27 17.30 2.12
C ASP A 562 -22.17 15.77 2.32
N ASN A 563 -21.65 15.31 3.47
CA ASN A 563 -21.57 13.87 3.77
C ASN A 563 -22.83 13.39 4.49
N LEU A 564 -23.29 12.18 4.15
CA LEU A 564 -24.35 11.46 4.86
C LEU A 564 -23.74 10.35 5.71
N ILE A 565 -23.82 10.47 7.03
CA ILE A 565 -23.22 9.56 8.01
C ILE A 565 -24.31 8.89 8.85
N ARG A 566 -24.30 7.55 8.92
CA ARG A 566 -25.34 6.76 9.62
C ARG A 566 -24.78 5.57 10.39
N ASN A 567 -25.37 5.24 11.55
CA ASN A 567 -25.10 3.99 12.28
C ASN A 567 -23.62 3.77 12.65
N CYS A 568 -22.82 4.81 12.83
CA CYS A 568 -21.42 4.67 13.23
C CYS A 568 -21.27 4.79 14.76
N GLY A 569 -20.25 4.14 15.30
CA GLY A 569 -19.85 4.33 16.70
C GLY A 569 -19.45 5.77 16.98
N ALA A 570 -18.80 6.42 16.02
CA ALA A 570 -18.63 7.86 15.99
C ALA A 570 -18.86 8.42 14.58
N GLY A 571 -19.53 9.58 14.48
CA GLY A 571 -19.73 10.27 13.21
C GLY A 571 -18.48 11.05 12.80
N ILE A 572 -18.37 12.30 13.25
CA ILE A 572 -17.19 13.14 13.02
C ILE A 572 -16.38 13.25 14.31
N VAL A 573 -15.08 12.97 14.23
CA VAL A 573 -14.14 13.08 15.35
C VAL A 573 -12.95 13.96 14.99
N THR A 574 -12.59 14.90 15.85
CA THR A 574 -11.30 15.58 15.80
C THR A 574 -10.38 15.10 16.93
N GLU A 575 -9.10 14.95 16.64
CA GLU A 575 -8.08 14.50 17.60
C GLU A 575 -6.84 15.39 17.57
N ARG A 576 -6.11 15.38 18.68
CA ARG A 576 -4.77 15.98 18.81
C ARG A 576 -3.72 15.03 18.28
N ALA A 577 -2.69 15.54 17.60
CA ALA A 577 -1.50 14.74 17.30
C ALA A 577 -0.40 14.96 18.33
N LEU A 578 0.26 13.85 18.69
CA LEU A 578 1.37 13.80 19.63
C LEU A 578 2.65 13.41 18.89
N SER A 579 3.72 14.16 19.14
CA SER A 579 5.09 13.87 18.70
C SER A 579 6.04 13.80 19.90
N THR A 580 7.26 13.33 19.71
CA THR A 580 8.32 13.42 20.73
C THR A 580 9.58 14.09 20.20
N VAL A 581 10.49 14.47 21.08
CA VAL A 581 11.82 14.97 20.73
C VAL A 581 12.74 13.78 20.44
N GLY A 582 13.24 13.68 19.20
CA GLY A 582 14.17 12.64 18.78
C GLY A 582 15.63 13.00 19.07
N LYS A 583 16.00 14.29 18.90
CA LYS A 583 17.34 14.80 19.20
C LYS A 583 17.27 16.25 19.66
N VAL A 584 18.07 16.60 20.66
CA VAL A 584 18.28 18.00 21.07
C VAL A 584 19.53 18.52 20.37
N VAL A 585 19.43 19.69 19.73
CA VAL A 585 20.57 20.34 19.07
C VAL A 585 21.13 21.42 19.99
N ASP A 586 20.27 22.30 20.47
CA ASP A 586 20.58 23.37 21.41
C ASP A 586 19.28 23.79 22.16
N PRO A 587 19.30 24.77 23.08
CA PRO A 587 18.10 25.20 23.81
C PRO A 587 16.96 25.78 22.95
N LEU A 588 17.21 26.13 21.69
CA LEU A 588 16.20 26.63 20.75
C LEU A 588 15.84 25.58 19.70
N THR A 589 16.68 24.58 19.45
CA THR A 589 16.58 23.74 18.26
C THR A 589 16.56 22.27 18.61
N PHE A 590 15.62 21.52 18.02
CA PHE A 590 15.52 20.09 18.20
C PHE A 590 15.00 19.40 16.93
N VAL A 591 15.21 18.08 16.85
CA VAL A 591 14.67 17.22 15.79
C VAL A 591 13.50 16.43 16.37
N PRO A 592 12.30 16.47 15.77
CA PRO A 592 11.19 15.65 16.21
C PRO A 592 11.47 14.16 15.94
N SER A 593 10.89 13.28 16.75
CA SER A 593 10.78 11.87 16.44
C SER A 593 9.86 11.65 15.25
N VAL A 594 9.89 10.44 14.70
CA VAL A 594 9.01 10.03 13.60
C VAL A 594 7.53 10.18 13.97
N GLY A 595 6.70 10.70 13.05
CA GLY A 595 5.32 10.23 12.93
C GLY A 595 4.15 11.14 13.35
N ALA A 596 4.29 12.46 13.51
CA ALA A 596 3.12 13.27 13.88
C ALA A 596 3.05 14.71 13.36
N VAL A 597 4.16 15.34 13.01
CA VAL A 597 4.13 16.73 12.52
C VAL A 597 4.37 16.77 11.01
N PRO A 598 3.34 17.07 10.19
CA PRO A 598 3.45 17.17 8.75
C PRO A 598 4.23 18.45 8.36
N LEU A 599 5.54 18.34 8.27
CA LEU A 599 6.40 19.44 7.80
C LEU A 599 6.95 19.14 6.42
N ASP A 600 6.82 20.10 5.53
CA ASP A 600 7.50 20.10 4.25
C ASP A 600 8.85 20.82 4.41
N PRO A 601 9.99 20.12 4.27
CA PRO A 601 11.31 20.73 4.41
C PRO A 601 11.51 21.91 3.45
N ARG A 602 10.82 21.92 2.30
CA ARG A 602 10.91 23.00 1.30
C ARG A 602 10.25 24.31 1.77
N LYS A 603 9.48 24.29 2.86
CA LYS A 603 8.71 25.44 3.37
C LYS A 603 9.23 25.87 4.75
N ALA A 604 10.37 26.57 4.80
CA ALA A 604 11.05 26.95 6.04
C ALA A 604 10.16 27.67 7.07
N ARG A 605 9.19 28.48 6.63
CA ARG A 605 8.26 29.23 7.51
C ARG A 605 6.89 28.58 7.69
N GLN A 606 6.69 27.33 7.24
CA GLN A 606 5.38 26.66 7.31
C GLN A 606 4.79 26.63 8.72
N CYS A 607 5.64 26.45 9.73
CA CYS A 607 5.24 26.33 11.13
C CYS A 607 5.46 27.60 11.94
N GLU A 608 5.78 28.74 11.31
CA GLU A 608 6.00 30.01 12.03
C GLU A 608 4.75 30.38 12.85
N GLY A 609 4.92 30.60 14.15
CA GLY A 609 3.84 30.95 15.08
C GLY A 609 3.01 29.76 15.57
N TRP A 610 3.32 28.53 15.18
CA TRP A 610 2.67 27.34 15.73
C TRP A 610 3.03 27.17 17.22
N ARG A 611 2.06 26.82 18.06
CA ARG A 611 2.28 26.54 19.49
C ARG A 611 2.58 25.06 19.70
N LEU A 612 3.53 24.80 20.59
CA LEU A 612 3.83 23.46 21.12
C LEU A 612 3.34 23.40 22.55
N VAL A 613 2.55 22.38 22.86
CA VAL A 613 2.15 22.05 24.23
C VAL A 613 2.99 20.88 24.69
N TRP A 614 3.90 21.12 25.62
CA TRP A 614 4.76 20.10 26.21
C TRP A 614 3.98 19.29 27.23
N LEU A 615 4.15 17.98 27.20
CA LEU A 615 3.43 17.05 28.08
C LEU A 615 4.37 16.40 29.10
N SER A 616 3.90 16.27 30.33
CA SER A 616 4.51 15.47 31.40
C SER A 616 3.45 14.55 32.00
N GLY A 617 3.69 13.24 32.00
CA GLY A 617 2.69 12.24 32.41
C GLY A 617 1.39 12.32 31.60
N GLY A 618 1.48 12.75 30.33
CA GLY A 618 0.33 12.94 29.44
C GLY A 618 -0.51 14.20 29.72
N ARG A 619 -0.05 15.10 30.59
CA ARG A 619 -0.72 16.38 30.92
C ARG A 619 0.12 17.58 30.48
N PRO A 620 -0.49 18.71 30.09
CA PRO A 620 0.27 19.92 29.76
C PRO A 620 1.17 20.38 30.91
N ALA A 621 2.43 20.67 30.59
CA ALA A 621 3.46 21.10 31.53
C ALA A 621 4.11 22.44 31.14
N GLY A 622 3.85 22.92 29.92
CA GLY A 622 4.34 24.21 29.46
C GLY A 622 4.10 24.38 27.97
N GLU A 623 4.40 25.56 27.47
CA GLU A 623 4.21 25.90 26.07
C GLU A 623 5.45 26.53 25.44
N SER A 624 5.54 26.43 24.13
CA SER A 624 6.53 27.15 23.31
C SER A 624 5.93 27.54 21.97
N VAL A 625 6.60 28.42 21.24
CA VAL A 625 6.20 28.84 19.89
C VAL A 625 7.31 28.48 18.92
N LEU A 626 6.95 27.93 17.76
CA LEU A 626 7.89 27.70 16.67
C LEU A 626 8.19 29.01 15.93
N ASP A 627 9.48 29.23 15.69
CA ASP A 627 10.01 30.29 14.84
C ASP A 627 10.00 29.82 13.37
N ALA A 628 10.61 28.68 13.10
CA ALA A 628 10.75 28.13 11.76
C ALA A 628 11.15 26.64 11.78
N VAL A 629 11.15 26.04 10.59
CA VAL A 629 11.93 24.85 10.28
C VAL A 629 13.30 25.31 9.74
N VAL A 630 14.39 24.75 10.26
CA VAL A 630 15.76 25.09 9.85
C VAL A 630 16.51 23.90 9.25
N ASP A 631 17.56 24.19 8.49
CA ASP A 631 18.41 23.21 7.78
C ASP A 631 17.66 22.27 6.83
N ALA A 632 16.48 22.66 6.34
CA ALA A 632 15.51 21.77 5.72
C ALA A 632 15.64 21.65 4.18
N ALA A 633 16.84 21.52 3.63
CA ALA A 633 16.96 21.24 2.18
C ALA A 633 16.35 19.88 1.80
N ARG A 634 16.30 18.93 2.76
CA ARG A 634 15.73 17.59 2.61
C ARG A 634 15.07 17.14 3.93
N PRO A 635 14.21 16.11 3.92
CA PRO A 635 13.63 15.56 5.15
C PRO A 635 14.67 15.17 6.21
N GLU A 636 15.85 14.69 5.78
CA GLU A 636 16.86 14.11 6.69
C GLU A 636 17.58 15.17 7.53
N THR A 637 17.52 16.43 7.12
CA THR A 637 18.20 17.55 7.76
C THR A 637 17.24 18.49 8.50
N LEU A 638 15.95 18.16 8.51
CA LEU A 638 14.90 18.98 9.09
C LEU A 638 15.06 19.13 10.61
N GLN A 639 15.05 20.37 11.09
CA GLN A 639 15.04 20.71 12.51
C GLN A 639 13.94 21.73 12.82
N MET A 640 13.35 21.65 14.01
CA MET A 640 12.40 22.62 14.54
C MET A 640 13.13 23.63 15.41
N LYS A 641 12.88 24.93 15.16
CA LYS A 641 13.43 26.01 15.96
C LYS A 641 12.33 26.71 16.75
N LEU A 642 12.50 26.79 18.06
CA LEU A 642 11.68 27.54 19.00
C LEU A 642 12.02 29.04 18.91
N LYS A 643 11.04 29.88 19.24
CA LYS A 643 11.20 31.33 19.35
C LYS A 643 11.93 31.76 20.61
N GLU A 644 11.74 31.01 21.70
CA GLU A 644 12.35 31.25 23.01
C GLU A 644 13.05 29.98 23.51
N PRO A 645 14.20 30.08 24.22
CA PRO A 645 14.93 28.92 24.69
C PRO A 645 14.11 28.08 25.67
N ARG A 646 14.23 26.76 25.58
CA ARG A 646 13.63 25.81 26.52
C ARG A 646 14.58 24.64 26.76
N GLU A 647 14.70 24.22 28.02
CA GLU A 647 15.33 22.95 28.35
C GLU A 647 14.47 21.79 27.81
N THR A 648 14.99 21.06 26.83
CA THR A 648 14.34 19.88 26.22
C THR A 648 15.24 18.66 26.36
N LYS A 649 14.64 17.47 26.41
CA LYS A 649 15.32 16.18 26.52
C LYS A 649 14.77 15.22 25.46
N VAL A 650 15.60 14.29 25.03
CA VAL A 650 15.16 13.21 24.12
C VAL A 650 14.03 12.42 24.81
N GLY A 651 12.95 12.17 24.06
CA GLY A 651 11.74 11.52 24.56
C GLY A 651 10.68 12.47 25.11
N ASP A 652 10.98 13.77 25.30
CA ASP A 652 9.96 14.75 25.69
C ASP A 652 8.81 14.75 24.67
N THR A 653 7.59 14.63 25.17
CA THR A 653 6.36 14.56 24.36
C THR A 653 5.75 15.95 24.19
N PHE A 654 5.23 16.23 23.00
CA PHE A 654 4.51 17.48 22.72
C PHE A 654 3.36 17.30 21.73
N GLU A 655 2.36 18.18 21.83
CA GLU A 655 1.28 18.35 20.86
C GLU A 655 1.46 19.68 20.13
N VAL A 656 0.89 19.81 18.93
CA VAL A 656 1.11 20.96 18.04
C VAL A 656 -0.21 21.64 17.67
N ILE A 657 -0.23 22.97 17.76
CA ILE A 657 -1.41 23.80 17.50
C ILE A 657 -1.05 24.87 16.45
N PRO A 658 -1.63 24.84 15.25
CA PRO A 658 -1.43 25.90 14.27
C PRO A 658 -2.17 27.18 14.70
N PRO A 659 -1.68 28.38 14.31
CA PRO A 659 -2.35 29.65 14.64
C PRO A 659 -3.74 29.75 14.01
N SER A 660 -3.90 29.18 12.81
CA SER A 660 -5.17 29.02 12.11
C SER A 660 -5.20 27.64 11.47
N SER A 661 -6.20 26.84 11.84
CA SER A 661 -6.42 25.51 11.25
C SER A 661 -7.22 25.60 9.97
N ASN A 662 -8.08 26.61 9.83
CA ASN A 662 -9.03 26.77 8.72
C ASN A 662 -9.83 25.48 8.45
N TRP A 663 -10.44 24.94 9.50
CA TRP A 663 -11.28 23.75 9.40
C TRP A 663 -12.73 24.15 9.16
N LEU A 664 -13.32 23.65 8.09
CA LEU A 664 -14.69 23.93 7.69
C LEU A 664 -15.49 22.62 7.65
N LEU A 665 -16.29 22.37 8.69
CA LEU A 665 -17.13 21.18 8.81
C LEU A 665 -18.59 21.60 8.65
N HIS A 666 -19.18 21.42 7.47
CA HIS A 666 -20.49 21.99 7.17
C HIS A 666 -21.40 21.18 6.28
N ASP A 667 -22.71 21.42 6.34
CA ASP A 667 -23.70 20.77 5.46
C ASP A 667 -23.68 19.22 5.54
N ASN A 668 -23.16 18.65 6.63
CA ASN A 668 -23.18 17.20 6.85
C ASN A 668 -24.47 16.78 7.54
N THR A 669 -25.00 15.60 7.17
CA THR A 669 -26.09 14.93 7.89
C THR A 669 -25.53 13.76 8.67
N ILE A 670 -25.65 13.80 10.00
CA ILE A 670 -25.14 12.80 10.92
C ILE A 670 -26.31 12.26 11.74
N THR A 671 -26.67 11.00 11.56
CA THR A 671 -27.78 10.36 12.26
C THR A 671 -27.42 8.97 12.76
N ASP A 672 -28.14 8.48 13.75
CA ASP A 672 -28.05 7.11 14.24
C ASP A 672 -26.67 6.70 14.80
N CYS A 673 -25.81 7.65 15.13
CA CYS A 673 -24.48 7.39 15.68
C CYS A 673 -24.49 7.33 17.22
N LEU A 674 -23.64 6.48 17.82
CA LEU A 674 -23.50 6.40 19.29
C LEU A 674 -22.81 7.65 19.87
N ARG A 675 -21.89 8.24 19.10
CA ARG A 675 -21.21 9.51 19.41
C ARG A 675 -21.19 10.37 18.14
N PRO A 676 -22.27 11.11 17.83
CA PRO A 676 -22.42 11.76 16.54
C PRO A 676 -21.26 12.71 16.21
N VAL A 677 -20.88 13.60 17.13
CA VAL A 677 -19.76 14.53 16.94
C VAL A 677 -18.89 14.64 18.19
N ILE A 678 -17.58 14.50 18.01
CA ILE A 678 -16.56 14.68 19.05
C ILE A 678 -15.51 15.67 18.55
N LEU A 679 -15.45 16.86 19.12
CA LEU A 679 -14.47 17.89 18.79
C LEU A 679 -13.39 17.92 19.89
N ASP A 680 -12.47 16.94 19.87
CA ASP A 680 -11.43 16.74 20.90
C ASP A 680 -10.01 17.14 20.44
N SER A 681 -9.92 18.14 19.57
CA SER A 681 -8.67 18.82 19.22
C SER A 681 -8.53 20.15 19.98
N TYR A 682 -7.39 20.84 19.92
CA TYR A 682 -7.29 22.19 20.51
C TYR A 682 -8.20 23.17 19.77
N GLY A 683 -8.18 23.12 18.44
CA GLY A 683 -8.93 24.03 17.59
C GLY A 683 -8.48 25.49 17.73
N ASN A 684 -9.16 26.39 17.03
CA ASN A 684 -8.93 27.84 17.10
C ASN A 684 -10.13 28.60 16.51
N ALA A 685 -10.03 29.92 16.39
CA ALA A 685 -11.12 30.77 15.88
C ALA A 685 -11.56 30.42 14.45
N THR A 686 -10.72 29.72 13.68
CA THR A 686 -10.97 29.34 12.28
C THR A 686 -11.54 27.92 12.13
N CYS A 687 -11.82 27.23 13.24
CA CYS A 687 -12.49 25.93 13.23
C CYS A 687 -14.00 26.13 13.31
N LEU A 688 -14.69 25.88 12.21
CA LEU A 688 -16.13 26.09 12.03
C LEU A 688 -16.85 24.74 11.90
N PHE A 689 -17.86 24.53 12.73
CA PHE A 689 -18.86 23.47 12.60
C PHE A 689 -20.21 24.14 12.32
N ARG A 690 -20.61 24.23 11.04
CA ARG A 690 -21.76 25.04 10.64
C ARG A 690 -22.78 24.33 9.76
N ASP A 691 -24.05 24.68 9.88
CA ASP A 691 -25.11 24.24 8.97
C ASP A 691 -25.22 22.70 8.86
N ASN A 692 -24.81 21.96 9.90
CA ASN A 692 -24.94 20.51 9.93
C ASN A 692 -26.28 20.09 10.55
N VAL A 693 -26.78 18.93 10.11
CA VAL A 693 -27.89 18.24 10.75
C VAL A 693 -27.33 17.10 11.61
N VAL A 694 -27.59 17.15 12.92
CA VAL A 694 -27.18 16.13 13.88
C VAL A 694 -28.42 15.57 14.57
N ALA A 695 -28.81 14.35 14.23
CA ALA A 695 -29.99 13.70 14.80
C ALA A 695 -29.59 12.43 15.58
N ARG A 696 -30.32 12.13 16.66
CA ARG A 696 -30.16 10.83 17.34
C ARG A 696 -30.63 9.67 16.44
N GLY A 697 -31.69 9.91 15.66
CA GLY A 697 -32.35 8.88 14.86
C GLY A 697 -32.98 7.79 15.73
N ALA A 698 -32.85 6.53 15.32
CA ALA A 698 -33.33 5.34 16.02
C ALA A 698 -32.33 4.81 17.07
N THR A 699 -31.09 5.32 17.11
CA THR A 699 -30.07 4.85 18.05
C THR A 699 -30.41 5.27 19.48
N GLY A 700 -30.48 4.31 20.40
CA GLY A 700 -30.76 4.54 21.81
C GLY A 700 -29.50 4.74 22.65
N LYS A 701 -29.66 5.27 23.87
CA LYS A 701 -28.59 5.49 24.86
C LYS A 701 -27.47 6.42 24.37
N VAL A 702 -27.82 7.37 23.50
CA VAL A 702 -26.87 8.37 23.01
C VAL A 702 -26.77 9.50 24.04
N ALA A 703 -25.65 9.54 24.76
CA ALA A 703 -25.51 10.45 25.89
C ALA A 703 -25.33 11.92 25.47
N GLN A 704 -24.68 12.18 24.33
CA GLN A 704 -24.45 13.54 23.81
C GLN A 704 -24.55 13.57 22.29
N ALA A 705 -25.11 14.63 21.72
CA ALA A 705 -25.03 14.87 20.28
C ALA A 705 -23.64 15.36 19.85
N ILE A 706 -23.16 16.42 20.51
CA ILE A 706 -21.88 17.08 20.22
C ILE A 706 -21.10 17.26 21.51
N VAL A 707 -19.87 16.73 21.54
CA VAL A 707 -18.90 16.97 22.60
C VAL A 707 -17.86 17.97 22.13
N VAL A 708 -17.61 19.02 22.90
CA VAL A 708 -16.66 20.08 22.57
C VAL A 708 -15.59 20.18 23.65
N SER A 709 -14.34 19.88 23.32
CA SER A 709 -13.17 19.92 24.23
C SER A 709 -12.05 20.82 23.70
N GLY A 710 -12.42 21.82 22.90
CA GLY A 710 -11.52 22.77 22.25
C GLY A 710 -12.28 23.98 21.68
N ARG A 711 -11.56 24.85 20.98
CA ARG A 711 -12.13 26.08 20.42
C ARG A 711 -12.73 25.83 19.03
N PHE A 712 -14.06 25.75 18.96
CA PHE A 712 -14.84 25.56 17.74
C PHE A 712 -16.03 26.54 17.71
N GLN A 713 -16.34 27.08 16.53
CA GLN A 713 -17.57 27.87 16.35
C GLN A 713 -18.68 26.95 15.84
N LEU A 714 -19.81 26.90 16.53
CA LEU A 714 -20.99 26.14 16.15
C LEU A 714 -22.06 27.12 15.65
N LEU A 715 -22.31 27.12 14.34
CA LEU A 715 -23.12 28.13 13.66
C LEU A 715 -24.24 27.48 12.84
N GLY A 716 -25.51 27.83 13.05
CA GLY A 716 -26.58 27.39 12.13
C GLY A 716 -26.90 25.89 12.14
N ASN A 717 -26.40 25.10 13.11
CA ASN A 717 -26.63 23.65 13.11
C ASN A 717 -28.05 23.31 13.60
N HIS A 718 -28.62 22.22 13.09
CA HIS A 718 -29.86 21.64 13.59
C HIS A 718 -29.56 20.35 14.35
N VAL A 719 -29.79 20.37 15.66
CA VAL A 719 -29.56 19.23 16.56
C VAL A 719 -30.89 18.73 17.11
N SER A 720 -31.22 17.45 16.91
CA SER A 720 -32.54 16.95 17.30
C SER A 720 -32.61 15.53 17.86
N GLY A 721 -33.59 15.31 18.74
CA GLY A 721 -34.00 13.99 19.23
C GLY A 721 -33.18 13.44 20.40
N PHE A 722 -32.43 14.26 21.12
CA PHE A 722 -31.66 13.85 22.30
C PHE A 722 -32.49 14.00 23.59
N ASP A 723 -33.69 13.44 23.57
CA ASP A 723 -34.76 13.55 24.59
C ASP A 723 -34.77 12.41 25.62
N GLU A 724 -33.87 11.44 25.50
CA GLU A 724 -33.69 10.41 26.51
C GLU A 724 -33.18 10.98 27.83
N LYS A 725 -33.53 10.31 28.93
CA LYS A 725 -33.03 10.67 30.26
C LYS A 725 -31.50 10.67 30.25
N ASP A 726 -30.93 11.73 30.82
CA ASP A 726 -29.48 11.98 30.91
C ASP A 726 -28.78 12.30 29.58
N SER A 727 -29.49 12.36 28.45
CA SER A 727 -28.94 12.86 27.19
C SER A 727 -28.84 14.38 27.15
N SER A 728 -27.91 14.91 26.36
CA SER A 728 -27.86 16.33 26.03
C SER A 728 -27.50 16.59 24.57
N ALA A 729 -27.91 17.74 24.03
CA ALA A 729 -27.44 18.16 22.71
C ALA A 729 -25.95 18.52 22.75
N LEU A 730 -25.53 19.34 23.70
CA LEU A 730 -24.13 19.75 23.86
C LEU A 730 -23.54 19.25 25.18
N LEU A 731 -22.27 18.84 25.14
CA LEU A 731 -21.39 18.73 26.31
C LEU A 731 -20.15 19.60 26.10
N LEU A 732 -19.97 20.57 26.98
CA LEU A 732 -18.82 21.45 26.99
C LEU A 732 -17.80 20.98 28.01
N ASN A 733 -16.56 20.82 27.55
CA ASN A 733 -15.40 20.56 28.37
C ASN A 733 -14.45 21.77 28.34
N PRO A 734 -13.65 21.97 29.40
CA PRO A 734 -12.47 22.82 29.27
C PRO A 734 -11.56 22.24 28.16
N ASP A 735 -10.78 23.10 27.53
CA ASP A 735 -9.73 22.60 26.63
C ASP A 735 -8.68 21.77 27.38
N ARG A 736 -7.75 21.21 26.62
CA ARG A 736 -6.66 20.40 27.15
C ARG A 736 -5.81 21.13 28.20
N LEU A 737 -5.76 22.47 28.15
CA LEU A 737 -5.04 23.33 29.11
C LEU A 737 -5.91 23.68 30.34
N GLY A 738 -7.12 23.14 30.44
CA GLY A 738 -8.06 23.43 31.52
C GLY A 738 -8.79 24.76 31.36
N THR A 739 -8.70 25.42 30.21
CA THR A 739 -9.25 26.76 29.96
C THR A 739 -10.64 26.69 29.35
N ALA A 740 -11.51 27.64 29.71
CA ALA A 740 -12.80 27.80 29.04
C ALA A 740 -12.58 28.39 27.64
N CYS A 741 -13.02 27.69 26.60
CA CYS A 741 -12.83 28.14 25.22
C CYS A 741 -13.75 29.33 24.90
N ARG A 742 -13.19 30.38 24.30
CA ARG A 742 -13.96 31.49 23.71
C ARG A 742 -14.53 31.08 22.34
N SER A 743 -15.41 30.09 22.38
CA SER A 743 -16.18 29.57 21.24
C SER A 743 -17.41 30.45 20.96
N SER A 744 -18.01 30.31 19.80
CA SER A 744 -19.27 30.98 19.43
C SER A 744 -20.33 29.93 19.12
N TYR A 745 -21.50 30.05 19.73
CA TYR A 745 -22.67 29.19 19.53
C TYR A 745 -23.82 30.06 19.02
N ARG A 746 -24.00 30.17 17.70
CA ARG A 746 -24.97 31.10 17.12
C ARG A 746 -25.93 30.48 16.12
N GLY A 747 -27.20 30.90 16.17
CA GLY A 747 -28.19 30.51 15.16
C GLY A 747 -28.50 29.02 15.10
N ASN A 748 -28.14 28.24 16.13
CA ASN A 748 -28.40 26.80 16.14
C ASN A 748 -29.85 26.52 16.55
N VAL A 749 -30.43 25.47 15.99
CA VAL A 749 -31.75 24.94 16.37
C VAL A 749 -31.55 23.67 17.19
N PHE A 750 -32.05 23.67 18.42
CA PHE A 750 -32.10 22.49 19.27
C PHE A 750 -33.55 22.06 19.44
N GLU A 751 -33.84 20.80 19.13
CA GLU A 751 -35.21 20.28 19.08
C GLU A 751 -35.32 18.93 19.79
N ARG A 752 -36.31 18.77 20.67
CA ARG A 752 -36.53 17.52 21.43
C ARG A 752 -35.26 17.09 22.16
N CYS A 753 -34.80 17.90 23.11
CA CYS A 753 -33.61 17.61 23.92
C CYS A 753 -33.95 17.59 25.41
N ALA A 754 -33.55 16.54 26.13
CA ALA A 754 -33.75 16.44 27.58
C ALA A 754 -32.99 17.56 28.29
N ALA A 755 -31.75 17.81 27.86
CA ALA A 755 -30.97 18.99 28.17
C ALA A 755 -30.36 19.57 26.89
N VAL A 756 -30.43 20.89 26.71
CA VAL A 756 -29.74 21.54 25.58
C VAL A 756 -28.23 21.43 25.77
N MET A 757 -27.75 21.64 27.00
CA MET A 757 -26.33 21.79 27.27
C MET A 757 -25.97 21.22 28.64
N LYS A 758 -24.83 20.54 28.72
CA LYS A 758 -24.15 20.13 29.96
C LYS A 758 -22.74 20.70 29.97
N GLU A 759 -22.25 21.04 31.16
CA GLU A 759 -20.87 21.48 31.37
C GLU A 759 -20.16 20.48 32.29
N SER A 760 -18.94 20.07 31.95
CA SER A 760 -18.12 19.31 32.91
C SER A 760 -17.49 20.19 33.99
N ARG A 761 -17.48 21.51 33.77
CA ARG A 761 -17.15 22.53 34.76
C ARG A 761 -18.08 23.72 34.57
N GLU A 762 -18.65 24.25 35.63
CA GLU A 762 -19.50 25.44 35.58
C GLU A 762 -18.78 26.64 34.92
N GLY A 763 -19.49 27.41 34.09
CA GLY A 763 -18.99 28.67 33.54
C GLY A 763 -18.46 28.61 32.10
N LEU A 764 -18.47 27.44 31.44
CA LEU A 764 -17.96 27.24 30.08
C LEU A 764 -18.87 27.89 29.02
N TRP A 765 -20.19 27.81 29.20
CA TRP A 765 -21.19 28.45 28.34
C TRP A 765 -21.13 29.97 28.46
N GLN A 766 -21.00 30.50 29.69
CA GLN A 766 -20.91 31.94 29.95
C GLN A 766 -19.61 32.55 29.40
N ALA A 767 -18.54 31.74 29.28
CA ALA A 767 -17.29 32.16 28.64
C ALA A 767 -17.37 32.22 27.11
N ALA A 768 -18.39 31.62 26.51
CA ALA A 768 -18.63 31.61 25.07
C ALA A 768 -19.57 32.72 24.62
N ALA A 769 -19.48 33.08 23.33
CA ALA A 769 -20.44 33.98 22.71
C ALA A 769 -21.65 33.18 22.22
N SER A 770 -22.80 33.32 22.87
CA SER A 770 -24.05 32.69 22.42
C SER A 770 -25.07 33.74 21.98
N ASP A 771 -25.70 33.52 20.82
CA ASP A 771 -26.72 34.43 20.27
C ASP A 771 -27.65 33.74 19.27
N GLY A 772 -28.91 34.14 19.20
CA GLY A 772 -29.88 33.68 18.19
C GLY A 772 -30.16 32.17 18.13
N ASN A 773 -29.85 31.39 19.18
CA ASN A 773 -30.18 29.97 19.22
C ASN A 773 -31.68 29.75 19.54
N ILE A 774 -32.28 28.76 18.90
CA ILE A 774 -33.71 28.42 19.04
C ILE A 774 -33.82 27.08 19.77
N PHE A 775 -34.73 27.00 20.74
CA PHE A 775 -34.98 25.78 21.54
C PHE A 775 -36.44 25.38 21.39
N ILE A 776 -36.69 24.19 20.84
CA ILE A 776 -38.04 23.65 20.56
C ILE A 776 -38.19 22.37 21.36
N ASP A 777 -39.22 22.28 22.20
CA ASP A 777 -39.51 21.09 23.01
C ASP A 777 -38.31 20.55 23.80
N CYS A 778 -37.52 21.46 24.36
CA CYS A 778 -36.35 21.13 25.18
C CYS A 778 -36.65 21.32 26.66
N GLY A 779 -36.06 20.48 27.52
CA GLY A 779 -36.30 20.51 28.97
C GLY A 779 -35.92 21.85 29.63
N SER A 780 -34.63 22.19 29.67
CA SER A 780 -34.16 23.47 30.24
C SER A 780 -33.10 24.11 29.33
N PRO A 781 -33.40 25.27 28.71
CA PRO A 781 -32.40 26.05 27.99
C PRO A 781 -31.40 26.68 28.96
N PRO A 782 -30.16 26.99 28.53
CA PRO A 782 -29.18 27.65 29.38
C PRO A 782 -29.61 29.08 29.75
N ASP A 783 -29.34 29.48 31.00
CA ASP A 783 -29.60 30.84 31.49
C ASP A 783 -28.90 31.90 30.61
N SER A 784 -29.66 32.69 29.87
CA SER A 784 -29.17 33.81 29.07
C SER A 784 -28.87 35.01 29.97
N LYS A 785 -27.88 34.93 30.86
CA LYS A 785 -27.37 36.15 31.52
C LYS A 785 -26.43 36.86 30.53
N PRO A 786 -26.77 38.05 30.03
CA PRO A 786 -25.91 38.77 29.09
C PRO A 786 -24.56 39.05 29.76
N ALA A 787 -23.47 38.64 29.11
CA ALA A 787 -22.13 39.00 29.54
C ALA A 787 -22.03 40.53 29.55
N LYS A 788 -21.85 41.13 30.75
CA LYS A 788 -21.59 42.57 30.87
C LYS A 788 -20.29 42.89 30.12
N SER A 789 -20.41 43.47 28.92
CA SER A 789 -19.27 43.95 28.16
C SER A 789 -18.63 45.13 28.89
N LYS A 790 -17.56 44.88 29.65
CA LYS A 790 -16.59 45.93 30.00
C LYS A 790 -15.65 46.13 28.82
N VAL A 791 -16.13 46.77 27.77
CA VAL A 791 -15.26 47.34 26.73
C VAL A 791 -15.69 48.79 26.51
N GLY A 792 -15.08 49.69 27.28
CA GLY A 792 -15.17 51.12 27.01
C GLY A 792 -14.34 51.43 25.77
N TRP A 793 -15.01 51.54 24.61
CA TRP A 793 -14.45 52.23 23.46
C TRP A 793 -14.61 53.74 23.70
N ALA A 794 -13.55 54.38 24.20
CA ALA A 794 -13.45 55.83 24.13
C ALA A 794 -13.08 56.20 22.69
N LEU A 795 -14.04 56.78 21.96
CA LEU A 795 -13.79 57.45 20.69
C LEU A 795 -12.97 58.72 20.94
N PRO A 796 -11.87 58.98 20.21
CA PRO A 796 -11.24 60.29 20.22
C PRO A 796 -12.12 61.27 19.43
N THR A 797 -12.60 62.31 20.10
CA THR A 797 -13.29 63.44 19.49
C THR A 797 -12.32 64.26 18.64
N ASN A 798 -12.69 64.50 17.38
CA ASN A 798 -12.07 65.46 16.47
C ASN A 798 -11.99 66.85 17.10
N GLY A 799 -10.78 67.41 17.21
CA GLY A 799 -10.55 68.84 17.42
C GLY A 799 -9.91 69.44 16.17
N GLN A 800 -10.65 70.31 15.47
CA GLN A 800 -10.13 71.18 14.42
C GLN A 800 -9.48 72.44 15.02
N ALA A 801 -8.30 72.76 14.47
CA ALA A 801 -7.74 74.10 14.18
C ALA A 801 -7.69 75.19 15.28
N LYS A 802 -6.45 75.50 15.72
CA LYS A 802 -5.73 76.72 15.34
C LYS A 802 -4.22 76.50 15.40
#